data_AF-A0A1G8K5T6-F1
#
_entry.id   AF-A0A1G8K5T6-F1
#
_cell.length_a   1.000
_cell.length_b   1.000
_cell.length_c   1.000
_cell.angle_alpha   90.00
_cell.angle_beta   90.00
_cell.angle_gamma   90.00
#
_symmetry.space_group_name_H-M   'P 1'
#
loop_
_entity.id
_entity.type
_entity.pdbx_description
1 polymer ?
#
loop_
_entity_poly.entity_id
_entity_poly.type
_entity_poly.pdbx_seq_one_letter_code
_entity_poly.pdbx_strand_id
1 'polypeptide(L)'
;MKKLMAAVLSVFMFFGVPFPVYALEQLTSPQELSVESIDTLEEEPIIGEKPSEAPAPVEEENTEAPVETPSEEESKPLEEKPAAEEPDVLSPEIKQEVPSETVIELPEAKEEPAESPKEQSQAPESIEKPTEEAVEKPVEESPEVSEEPLEDPEDLEEELVLSVNTARNYTRAGALKPAVSGPMETMKSMRSGSMAAPMAIGAASALDDPSVFLKKSAVYLPGTHQVEITLEAFATGELSTIIQHIPADIVLVLDQSGSMAWDMNGDEITNRTLYSIRSTLYIRDNSGTLRKVTLTRTSRDGTYTYSYVAGNGNTVTVSVDDEDDVPNWIFYNNTTAIRRRDVLKDALRLFVQQVYNRATTNNVDHKISMIGFAAGNTNGQNYENTEILSRVSGTSPIGYTNTNNNNLRDSLLDVRTYLSRLNTAIDWIEASGATRTDLGMGMAQTVLAQNPIPSGTQRQRVVIMFTDGTPTYTNTFSTEVANSTIASAYNMKNNLDATSFTIGIFNGANPAGTSDENKFMNYVSSNYENAQSMTNPGTGSYTKNYYLTANNQDALNSIFQSISSQIGGATNESLTAQSKLRDRLTEQFEFSSGFNASSVDIKVYNYTGNGTDFESAAPWSLASPQPGGITALVDKPNKKLDITGFDYSANYVAYTQSTGSRGKKIVVKFVVDVKDDFIGGNQVVTNKPDSGIYTPEETFVEAFPVPDVDVPLRYLAQPEHKGIYISQSIPANELIAGNGLSYKTSPGGPLYTVDGYNNAYADLEYILYDTDGTTVLRRFTIGAGDTILSDELNLLLEEVENKKYTFTVKVTPIHTGTVTASSEDIDANLYVWVPKVTATDHEIWWGEQTDITQRMILNGFVNPDPSAVTPLTLVPAVTLEPQFIAGSTVNSIPAYEPEFDSTFKIKLFIGSDEYTSHTVIVPAVSGQGHDDYHFTIFVKKAALTIEKKLKAGSVLDENQSFLFLVEGPTGTYQVAIQGLGSKKITGLKLGDYKVTEITSWSFRYDIDSISIEPAAAYKSTVPDGKIVEISKVSHDVKLIFTNRKTSDKWLSGESYAVNLQGQSQENGTLRREEEDEE
;
A
#
# COMPACT_ATOMS: atom_id res chain seq x y z
N MET A 1 -5.00 41.17 -21.45
CA MET A 1 -6.05 42.00 -20.82
C MET A 1 -5.41 42.98 -19.82
N LYS A 2 -5.68 44.31 -19.89
CA LYS A 2 -5.21 45.31 -18.88
C LYS A 2 -6.24 46.42 -18.59
N LYS A 3 -7.55 46.16 -18.81
CA LYS A 3 -8.66 47.11 -18.60
C LYS A 3 -9.97 46.45 -18.11
N LEU A 4 -9.87 45.34 -17.36
CA LEU A 4 -11.04 44.62 -16.83
C LEU A 4 -10.87 44.18 -15.35
N MET A 5 -10.15 44.97 -14.55
CA MET A 5 -9.86 44.66 -13.15
C MET A 5 -9.90 45.93 -12.29
N ALA A 6 -11.00 46.70 -12.43
CA ALA A 6 -11.16 48.04 -11.85
C ALA A 6 -12.61 48.35 -11.44
N ALA A 7 -13.42 47.33 -11.12
CA ALA A 7 -14.87 47.48 -10.97
C ALA A 7 -15.51 46.67 -9.82
N VAL A 8 -14.74 45.98 -8.97
CA VAL A 8 -15.28 45.23 -7.80
C VAL A 8 -14.40 45.42 -6.56
N LEU A 9 -14.24 46.66 -6.10
CA LEU A 9 -13.60 46.96 -4.80
C LEU A 9 -14.13 48.27 -4.19
N SER A 10 -15.36 48.22 -3.65
CA SER A 10 -16.02 49.39 -3.02
C SER A 10 -16.96 49.01 -1.86
N VAL A 11 -16.54 48.06 -1.01
CA VAL A 11 -17.08 47.87 0.35
C VAL A 11 -15.90 47.59 1.29
N PHE A 12 -16.05 47.92 2.58
CA PHE A 12 -15.09 47.67 3.67
C PHE A 12 -13.76 48.45 3.65
N MET A 13 -13.87 49.77 3.83
CA MET A 13 -12.97 50.48 4.75
C MET A 13 -13.73 50.80 6.04
N PHE A 14 -13.26 50.31 7.19
CA PHE A 14 -13.40 51.00 8.49
C PHE A 14 -12.48 50.33 9.55
N PHE A 15 -11.49 51.09 10.04
CA PHE A 15 -10.47 50.69 11.05
C PHE A 15 -9.51 49.55 10.61
N GLY A 16 -8.22 49.53 10.96
CA GLY A 16 -7.35 50.53 11.60
C GLY A 16 -5.88 50.12 11.48
N VAL A 17 -5.05 50.95 10.85
CA VAL A 17 -3.64 50.73 10.43
C VAL A 17 -2.70 51.08 11.62
N PRO A 18 -1.53 50.43 11.89
CA PRO A 18 -0.43 50.33 10.92
C PRO A 18 0.58 49.16 10.94
N PHE A 19 1.15 48.91 9.76
CA PHE A 19 2.57 48.55 9.55
C PHE A 19 3.28 49.70 8.79
N PRO A 20 4.61 49.92 8.98
CA PRO A 20 5.37 50.95 8.29
C PRO A 20 5.73 50.58 6.83
N VAL A 21 6.21 51.57 6.07
CA VAL A 21 6.33 51.56 4.59
C VAL A 21 7.79 51.84 4.17
N TYR A 22 8.06 51.72 2.85
CA TYR A 22 9.19 52.23 2.03
C TYR A 22 10.30 51.21 1.66
N ALA A 23 10.88 51.20 0.43
CA ALA A 23 10.45 51.75 -0.87
C ALA A 23 11.41 51.32 -2.05
N LEU A 24 10.97 51.63 -3.28
CA LEU A 24 11.66 52.12 -4.51
C LEU A 24 13.22 52.24 -4.53
N GLU A 25 13.97 52.15 -5.65
CA GLU A 25 13.59 52.19 -7.09
C GLU A 25 14.64 51.61 -8.08
N GLN A 26 14.14 51.05 -9.18
CA GLN A 26 14.57 51.10 -10.61
C GLN A 26 16.05 51.22 -11.11
N LEU A 27 16.30 50.37 -12.13
CA LEU A 27 16.96 50.63 -13.44
C LEU A 27 18.45 51.03 -13.56
N THR A 28 19.20 50.25 -14.35
CA THR A 28 19.83 50.73 -15.61
C THR A 28 20.34 49.59 -16.51
N SER A 29 20.35 49.84 -17.83
CA SER A 29 20.88 49.02 -18.95
C SER A 29 20.75 49.90 -20.24
N PRO A 30 21.38 49.63 -21.41
CA PRO A 30 22.35 48.58 -21.79
C PRO A 30 23.65 49.18 -22.41
N GLN A 31 24.55 48.32 -22.93
CA GLN A 31 24.89 48.31 -24.37
C GLN A 31 25.77 47.11 -24.79
N GLU A 32 25.74 46.80 -26.08
CA GLU A 32 26.50 45.74 -26.77
C GLU A 32 27.92 46.22 -27.16
N LEU A 33 28.81 45.27 -27.46
CA LEU A 33 29.46 45.17 -28.79
C LEU A 33 30.34 43.92 -28.92
N SER A 34 30.28 43.28 -30.08
CA SER A 34 31.06 42.09 -30.44
C SER A 34 32.07 42.42 -31.55
N VAL A 35 33.31 41.91 -31.43
CA VAL A 35 34.20 41.67 -32.59
C VAL A 35 35.11 40.46 -32.33
N GLU A 36 35.11 39.57 -33.31
CA GLU A 36 36.20 38.70 -33.82
C GLU A 36 37.65 39.22 -33.65
N SER A 37 38.74 38.45 -33.76
CA SER A 37 39.00 37.05 -34.20
C SER A 37 40.49 36.65 -33.96
N ILE A 38 40.92 35.48 -34.47
CA ILE A 38 42.31 35.05 -34.82
C ILE A 38 43.21 34.61 -33.63
N ASP A 39 44.03 33.53 -33.71
CA ASP A 39 44.06 32.30 -34.55
C ASP A 39 45.16 31.33 -34.02
N THR A 40 44.98 30.00 -34.16
CA THR A 40 45.95 28.90 -33.87
C THR A 40 46.53 28.79 -32.43
N LEU A 41 47.18 27.71 -31.95
CA LEU A 41 47.61 26.40 -32.51
C LEU A 41 47.19 25.24 -31.58
N GLU A 42 47.22 24.01 -32.09
CA GLU A 42 47.11 22.75 -31.35
C GLU A 42 48.46 22.23 -30.79
N GLU A 43 48.37 21.28 -29.85
CA GLU A 43 49.19 20.06 -29.66
C GLU A 43 49.59 19.75 -28.20
N GLU A 44 49.84 18.46 -27.93
CA GLU A 44 49.97 17.85 -26.59
C GLU A 44 51.47 17.55 -26.18
N PRO A 45 51.86 16.43 -25.53
CA PRO A 45 51.92 16.30 -24.06
C PRO A 45 53.29 15.83 -23.45
N ILE A 46 53.23 15.44 -22.16
CA ILE A 46 54.08 14.48 -21.38
C ILE A 46 55.46 14.93 -20.79
N ILE A 47 55.75 14.42 -19.56
CA ILE A 47 57.05 14.32 -18.82
C ILE A 47 57.59 15.63 -18.20
N GLY A 48 58.15 15.70 -16.97
CA GLY A 48 58.25 14.73 -15.86
C GLY A 48 59.39 15.03 -14.83
N GLU A 49 59.26 14.50 -13.60
CA GLU A 49 60.28 14.38 -12.51
C GLU A 49 60.69 15.58 -11.60
N LYS A 50 61.56 15.28 -10.61
CA LYS A 50 61.83 15.91 -9.27
C LYS A 50 63.15 16.79 -9.28
N PRO A 51 63.82 17.26 -8.17
CA PRO A 51 63.87 16.80 -6.75
C PRO A 51 64.01 17.88 -5.61
N SER A 52 64.40 17.43 -4.40
CA SER A 52 64.80 18.13 -3.14
C SER A 52 63.68 18.67 -2.21
N GLU A 53 63.84 18.79 -0.87
CA GLU A 53 65.01 18.60 0.04
C GLU A 53 64.59 18.10 1.46
N ALA A 54 65.51 17.94 2.43
CA ALA A 54 65.33 17.43 3.82
C ALA A 54 65.94 18.43 4.86
N PRO A 55 66.00 18.26 6.23
CA PRO A 55 65.88 17.05 7.09
C PRO A 55 65.14 17.22 8.47
N ALA A 56 65.35 16.27 9.41
CA ALA A 56 64.92 16.22 10.84
C ALA A 56 66.18 16.05 11.77
N PRO A 57 66.24 15.45 13.01
CA PRO A 57 65.27 14.87 13.98
C PRO A 57 65.55 15.22 15.49
N VAL A 58 65.47 14.25 16.45
CA VAL A 58 65.91 14.19 17.92
C VAL A 58 64.81 14.42 19.00
N GLU A 59 64.57 13.64 20.08
CA GLU A 59 64.98 12.28 20.59
C GLU A 59 64.08 11.77 21.78
N GLU A 60 64.06 10.42 22.02
CA GLU A 60 63.94 9.59 23.29
C GLU A 60 62.96 9.86 24.49
N GLU A 61 62.77 8.95 25.49
CA GLU A 61 62.33 7.52 25.49
C GLU A 61 61.91 6.97 26.92
N ASN A 62 60.87 6.12 26.97
CA ASN A 62 60.60 4.90 27.82
C ASN A 62 60.49 4.80 29.38
N THR A 63 59.91 3.64 29.82
CA THR A 63 59.69 3.04 31.19
C THR A 63 58.53 3.59 32.04
N GLU A 64 57.83 2.83 32.92
CA GLU A 64 58.01 1.49 33.54
C GLU A 64 56.64 0.75 33.80
N ALA A 65 56.62 -0.51 34.28
CA ALA A 65 55.42 -1.38 34.48
C ALA A 65 55.14 -1.76 35.97
N PRO A 66 54.06 -2.52 36.34
CA PRO A 66 54.11 -4.02 36.36
C PRO A 66 52.73 -4.79 36.16
N VAL A 67 52.65 -5.94 35.44
CA VAL A 67 52.60 -7.38 35.91
C VAL A 67 51.21 -7.85 36.47
N GLU A 68 50.57 -9.03 36.21
CA GLU A 68 50.96 -10.41 35.78
C GLU A 68 50.22 -11.01 34.52
N THR A 69 50.74 -12.13 33.99
CA THR A 69 50.26 -13.05 32.88
C THR A 69 50.70 -14.52 33.22
N PRO A 70 50.45 -15.66 32.49
CA PRO A 70 50.13 -15.98 31.07
C PRO A 70 48.76 -16.74 30.92
N SER A 71 48.41 -17.69 30.02
CA SER A 71 48.99 -18.53 28.92
C SER A 71 47.90 -18.79 27.83
N GLU A 72 48.09 -19.30 26.59
CA GLU A 72 48.93 -20.36 25.97
C GLU A 72 48.50 -21.81 26.33
N GLU A 73 48.46 -22.81 25.44
CA GLU A 73 49.12 -23.01 24.11
C GLU A 73 48.28 -23.88 23.10
N GLU A 74 48.85 -24.32 21.95
CA GLU A 74 48.20 -25.06 20.84
C GLU A 74 48.01 -26.59 21.05
N SER A 75 47.18 -27.26 20.22
CA SER A 75 47.50 -28.59 19.60
C SER A 75 46.41 -29.24 18.71
N LYS A 76 46.87 -30.12 17.80
CA LYS A 76 46.21 -31.28 17.12
C LYS A 76 47.22 -32.47 17.18
N PRO A 77 46.93 -33.76 16.84
CA PRO A 77 45.75 -34.35 16.18
C PRO A 77 45.26 -35.73 16.74
N LEU A 78 44.29 -36.34 16.04
CA LEU A 78 44.06 -37.79 15.74
C LEU A 78 44.09 -38.93 16.81
N GLU A 79 43.03 -39.76 16.73
CA GLU A 79 42.96 -41.24 16.77
C GLU A 79 42.81 -42.11 18.06
N GLU A 80 42.18 -43.28 17.83
CA GLU A 80 42.05 -44.56 18.58
C GLU A 80 41.14 -44.77 19.84
N LYS A 81 40.75 -46.05 19.97
CA LYS A 81 39.94 -46.81 20.98
C LYS A 81 40.80 -48.03 21.43
N PRO A 82 40.44 -48.91 22.41
CA PRO A 82 39.19 -49.09 23.19
C PRO A 82 39.49 -49.01 24.73
N ALA A 83 39.19 -49.90 25.71
CA ALA A 83 38.42 -51.15 25.84
C ALA A 83 38.12 -51.52 27.33
N ALA A 84 36.94 -52.12 27.59
CA ALA A 84 36.62 -53.26 28.49
C ALA A 84 37.06 -53.26 30.00
N GLU A 85 36.51 -54.08 30.94
CA GLU A 85 35.70 -55.33 30.90
C GLU A 85 34.48 -55.37 31.88
N GLU A 86 33.76 -56.50 31.86
CA GLU A 86 32.46 -56.91 32.47
C GLU A 86 32.56 -57.48 33.92
N PRO A 87 31.55 -58.17 34.57
CA PRO A 87 30.17 -58.60 34.22
C PRO A 87 29.06 -58.11 35.23
N ASP A 88 27.79 -58.55 35.33
CA ASP A 88 27.05 -59.84 35.07
C ASP A 88 25.49 -59.59 35.22
N VAL A 89 24.46 -60.29 34.67
CA VAL A 89 24.20 -61.06 33.41
C VAL A 89 22.67 -61.43 33.29
N LEU A 90 22.17 -61.81 32.09
CA LEU A 90 20.85 -62.44 31.73
C LEU A 90 19.51 -61.66 31.95
N SER A 91 18.54 -61.44 31.02
CA SER A 91 18.01 -62.13 29.78
C SER A 91 16.96 -63.24 30.02
N PRO A 92 16.15 -63.69 29.01
CA PRO A 92 15.72 -63.13 27.69
C PRO A 92 14.16 -62.91 27.69
N GLU A 93 13.24 -63.00 26.70
CA GLU A 93 13.06 -63.01 25.21
C GLU A 93 11.56 -62.56 24.96
N ILE A 94 10.77 -62.56 23.84
CA ILE A 94 10.67 -63.02 22.42
C ILE A 94 9.94 -61.86 21.64
N LYS A 95 10.29 -61.40 20.41
CA LYS A 95 9.86 -61.76 19.01
C LYS A 95 8.33 -62.00 18.77
N GLN A 96 7.71 -61.98 17.56
CA GLN A 96 8.15 -61.79 16.16
C GLN A 96 6.94 -61.43 15.22
N GLU A 97 7.24 -60.97 14.00
CA GLU A 97 6.48 -61.18 12.73
C GLU A 97 5.19 -60.41 12.30
N VAL A 98 5.01 -60.39 10.97
CA VAL A 98 3.97 -59.82 10.07
C VAL A 98 3.21 -61.01 9.37
N PRO A 99 2.19 -60.93 8.45
CA PRO A 99 1.92 -59.92 7.40
C PRO A 99 0.40 -59.71 7.00
N SER A 100 0.15 -59.14 5.80
CA SER A 100 -0.92 -59.46 4.80
C SER A 100 -2.42 -59.49 5.23
N GLU A 101 -3.37 -58.64 4.78
CA GLU A 101 -3.88 -58.27 3.42
C GLU A 101 -5.13 -59.08 2.96
N THR A 102 -5.99 -58.45 2.13
CA THR A 102 -7.01 -58.98 1.18
C THR A 102 -8.38 -59.59 1.65
N VAL A 103 -9.43 -58.75 1.55
CA VAL A 103 -10.63 -58.92 0.66
C VAL A 103 -11.85 -59.85 0.99
N ILE A 104 -13.02 -59.19 1.11
CA ILE A 104 -14.43 -59.53 0.71
C ILE A 104 -15.11 -60.86 1.15
N GLU A 105 -16.29 -60.75 1.83
CA GLU A 105 -17.60 -61.27 1.32
C GLU A 105 -18.85 -60.71 2.07
N LEU A 106 -20.04 -60.95 1.50
CA LEU A 106 -21.42 -60.58 1.92
C LEU A 106 -22.08 -61.80 2.67
N PRO A 107 -23.41 -61.93 3.01
CA PRO A 107 -24.62 -61.20 2.55
C PRO A 107 -25.86 -61.04 3.51
N GLU A 108 -26.95 -60.43 2.99
CA GLU A 108 -28.42 -60.71 3.21
C GLU A 108 -29.08 -60.59 4.63
N ALA A 109 -30.40 -60.36 4.82
CA ALA A 109 -31.55 -60.01 3.94
C ALA A 109 -32.86 -59.59 4.69
N LYS A 110 -33.76 -58.85 3.98
CA LYS A 110 -35.26 -58.77 4.10
C LYS A 110 -35.88 -58.18 5.40
N GLU A 111 -37.13 -57.68 5.47
CA GLU A 111 -38.41 -57.94 4.74
C GLU A 111 -39.24 -56.69 4.33
N GLU A 112 -40.36 -56.93 3.62
CA GLU A 112 -41.46 -56.03 3.17
C GLU A 112 -42.68 -56.12 4.16
N PRO A 113 -43.93 -55.60 3.94
CA PRO A 113 -44.56 -54.88 2.79
C PRO A 113 -45.40 -53.62 3.18
N ALA A 114 -46.08 -52.97 2.20
CA ALA A 114 -47.56 -52.79 2.13
C ALA A 114 -48.11 -51.52 1.39
N GLU A 115 -48.63 -51.73 0.17
CA GLU A 115 -49.83 -51.12 -0.47
C GLU A 115 -50.10 -49.58 -0.56
N SER A 116 -51.13 -49.23 -1.35
CA SER A 116 -51.60 -47.87 -1.68
C SER A 116 -53.14 -47.83 -1.72
N PRO A 117 -53.80 -46.65 -1.79
CA PRO A 117 -54.35 -46.23 -3.10
C PRO A 117 -54.42 -44.70 -3.32
N LYS A 118 -54.92 -44.31 -4.51
CA LYS A 118 -55.32 -42.94 -4.91
C LYS A 118 -56.77 -42.64 -4.49
N GLU A 119 -57.20 -41.38 -4.37
CA GLU A 119 -57.83 -40.57 -5.43
C GLU A 119 -58.47 -39.25 -4.90
N GLN A 120 -58.77 -38.31 -5.81
CA GLN A 120 -59.73 -37.17 -5.68
C GLN A 120 -59.45 -36.08 -4.60
N SER A 121 -59.92 -34.83 -4.69
CA SER A 121 -60.08 -33.79 -5.75
C SER A 121 -60.99 -32.67 -5.22
N GLN A 122 -60.87 -31.45 -5.75
CA GLN A 122 -61.75 -30.26 -5.62
C GLN A 122 -61.31 -29.12 -4.67
N ALA A 123 -61.39 -27.90 -5.20
CA ALA A 123 -61.55 -26.64 -4.46
C ALA A 123 -63.06 -26.30 -4.39
N PRO A 124 -63.49 -25.24 -3.66
CA PRO A 124 -63.61 -23.93 -4.34
C PRO A 124 -63.39 -22.70 -3.42
N GLU A 125 -63.53 -21.50 -4.03
CA GLU A 125 -64.10 -20.23 -3.52
C GLU A 125 -63.66 -19.67 -2.13
N SER A 126 -63.25 -18.41 -1.88
CA SER A 126 -63.26 -17.06 -2.51
C SER A 126 -63.91 -16.03 -1.54
N ILE A 127 -64.11 -14.77 -1.99
CA ILE A 127 -64.85 -13.66 -1.33
C ILE A 127 -64.04 -12.69 -0.42
N GLU A 128 -63.55 -11.63 -1.08
CA GLU A 128 -63.75 -10.18 -0.80
C GLU A 128 -63.11 -9.41 0.39
N LYS A 129 -62.99 -8.10 0.11
CA LYS A 129 -62.53 -6.96 0.92
C LYS A 129 -63.48 -6.61 2.08
N PRO A 130 -63.10 -5.62 2.91
CA PRO A 130 -63.86 -4.36 2.86
C PRO A 130 -63.04 -3.10 2.49
N THR A 131 -63.74 -2.01 2.20
CA THR A 131 -63.23 -0.65 1.89
C THR A 131 -64.10 0.40 2.60
N GLU A 132 -63.87 1.70 2.33
CA GLU A 132 -64.60 2.89 2.86
C GLU A 132 -64.17 3.29 4.30
N GLU A 133 -64.17 4.55 4.75
CA GLU A 133 -64.63 5.86 4.20
C GLU A 133 -63.69 6.95 4.83
N ALA A 134 -62.96 7.84 4.13
CA ALA A 134 -63.35 9.04 3.36
C ALA A 134 -63.98 10.20 4.19
N VAL A 135 -63.23 11.31 4.35
CA VAL A 135 -63.69 12.67 4.77
C VAL A 135 -62.88 13.74 3.99
N GLU A 136 -63.41 14.96 3.86
CA GLU A 136 -63.18 15.90 2.75
C GLU A 136 -61.97 16.88 2.86
N LYS A 137 -61.63 17.51 1.72
CA LYS A 137 -60.71 18.68 1.60
C LYS A 137 -61.51 20.01 1.75
N PRO A 138 -60.86 21.20 1.76
CA PRO A 138 -60.52 21.87 0.48
C PRO A 138 -59.22 22.71 0.46
N VAL A 139 -58.58 22.78 -0.73
CA VAL A 139 -58.01 23.98 -1.42
C VAL A 139 -56.98 24.87 -0.67
N GLU A 140 -55.91 25.43 -1.26
CA GLU A 140 -55.45 25.73 -2.65
C GLU A 140 -54.01 25.15 -2.84
N GLU A 141 -53.25 25.19 -3.94
CA GLU A 141 -53.43 25.70 -5.33
C GLU A 141 -52.69 24.76 -6.33
N SER A 142 -51.85 25.27 -7.25
CA SER A 142 -51.08 24.61 -8.34
C SER A 142 -50.13 25.67 -8.97
N PRO A 143 -49.02 25.37 -9.71
CA PRO A 143 -49.04 24.46 -10.87
C PRO A 143 -47.76 23.68 -11.27
N GLU A 144 -48.04 22.74 -12.19
CA GLU A 144 -47.22 22.26 -13.33
C GLU A 144 -45.90 21.48 -13.14
N VAL A 145 -45.72 20.55 -14.09
CA VAL A 145 -44.70 19.50 -14.16
C VAL A 145 -43.88 19.72 -15.42
N SER A 146 -42.56 19.54 -15.34
CA SER A 146 -41.72 19.20 -16.49
C SER A 146 -41.28 17.75 -16.36
N GLU A 147 -41.42 16.97 -17.44
CA GLU A 147 -41.01 15.57 -17.48
C GLU A 147 -39.49 15.48 -17.66
N GLU A 148 -38.81 14.79 -16.74
CA GLU A 148 -37.46 14.25 -16.93
C GLU A 148 -37.53 12.72 -16.78
N PRO A 149 -36.69 11.95 -17.51
CA PRO A 149 -36.82 10.50 -17.58
C PRO A 149 -36.43 9.81 -16.27
N LEU A 150 -37.04 8.66 -16.02
CA LEU A 150 -36.62 7.75 -14.95
C LEU A 150 -35.26 7.14 -15.32
N GLU A 151 -34.27 7.29 -14.43
CA GLU A 151 -33.04 6.49 -14.46
C GLU A 151 -33.37 5.05 -14.00
N ASP A 152 -32.73 4.07 -14.64
CA ASP A 152 -32.98 2.64 -14.40
C ASP A 152 -32.02 2.12 -13.29
N PRO A 153 -32.51 1.56 -12.17
CA PRO A 153 -31.68 1.28 -11.00
C PRO A 153 -31.16 -0.17 -10.93
N GLU A 154 -30.59 -0.68 -12.01
CA GLU A 154 -29.91 -2.00 -12.06
C GLU A 154 -28.47 -1.87 -12.58
N ASP A 155 -27.53 -1.62 -11.66
CA ASP A 155 -26.16 -2.18 -11.64
C ASP A 155 -25.43 -1.73 -10.36
N LEU A 156 -25.88 -2.26 -9.21
CA LEU A 156 -25.12 -2.20 -7.95
C LEU A 156 -24.17 -3.40 -7.90
N GLU A 157 -23.00 -3.28 -8.54
CA GLU A 157 -21.90 -4.21 -8.29
C GLU A 157 -21.53 -4.17 -6.79
N GLU A 158 -21.55 -5.32 -6.11
CA GLU A 158 -21.26 -5.37 -4.67
C GLU A 158 -19.77 -5.04 -4.42
N GLU A 159 -19.54 -3.89 -3.79
CA GLU A 159 -18.23 -3.34 -3.49
C GLU A 159 -17.38 -4.34 -2.68
N LEU A 160 -16.34 -4.91 -3.31
CA LEU A 160 -15.48 -5.94 -2.73
C LEU A 160 -14.49 -5.35 -1.72
N VAL A 161 -15.02 -4.89 -0.58
CA VAL A 161 -14.26 -4.24 0.50
C VAL A 161 -13.20 -5.20 1.05
N LEU A 162 -11.92 -4.87 0.84
CA LEU A 162 -10.83 -5.51 1.55
C LEU A 162 -10.96 -5.19 3.04
N SER A 163 -11.30 -6.18 3.87
CA SER A 163 -11.51 -5.96 5.30
C SER A 163 -10.19 -5.58 5.99
N VAL A 164 -10.00 -4.28 6.21
CA VAL A 164 -9.05 -3.72 7.18
C VAL A 164 -9.83 -3.42 8.45
N ASN A 165 -9.23 -3.65 9.62
CA ASN A 165 -9.89 -3.44 10.90
C ASN A 165 -9.92 -1.93 11.25
N THR A 166 -11.02 -1.27 10.89
CA THR A 166 -11.23 0.18 11.13
C THR A 166 -11.51 0.54 12.60
N ALA A 167 -11.29 -0.40 13.54
CA ALA A 167 -11.28 -0.09 14.97
C ALA A 167 -10.31 1.07 15.26
N ARG A 168 -10.78 2.10 15.97
CA ARG A 168 -9.97 3.25 16.36
C ARG A 168 -9.33 2.97 17.72
N ASN A 169 -8.07 3.37 17.92
CA ASN A 169 -7.34 3.06 19.16
C ASN A 169 -7.73 4.00 20.31
N TYR A 170 -8.60 3.54 21.22
CA TYR A 170 -8.94 4.23 22.48
C TYR A 170 -8.38 3.42 23.66
N THR A 171 -7.16 3.74 24.09
CA THR A 171 -6.37 2.87 24.99
C THR A 171 -6.29 3.32 26.45
N ARG A 172 -6.78 4.53 26.75
CA ARG A 172 -6.74 5.16 28.08
C ARG A 172 -7.95 4.75 28.92
N ALA A 173 -7.77 3.88 29.90
CA ALA A 173 -8.83 3.48 30.82
C ALA A 173 -9.29 4.62 31.75
N GLY A 174 -10.60 4.71 31.99
CA GLY A 174 -11.19 5.53 33.06
C GLY A 174 -10.79 5.08 34.46
N ALA A 175 -11.04 5.93 35.46
CA ALA A 175 -10.67 5.69 36.86
C ALA A 175 -11.46 4.53 37.49
N LEU A 176 -10.83 3.71 38.34
CA LEU A 176 -11.56 2.73 39.16
C LEU A 176 -12.48 3.42 40.16
N LYS A 177 -13.63 2.79 40.45
CA LYS A 177 -14.50 3.18 41.56
C LYS A 177 -13.78 3.06 42.92
N PRO A 178 -14.23 3.82 43.93
CA PRO A 178 -13.82 3.64 45.32
C PRO A 178 -13.97 2.19 45.80
N ALA A 179 -13.16 1.82 46.80
CA ALA A 179 -13.15 0.46 47.33
C ALA A 179 -14.45 0.11 48.05
N VAL A 180 -15.01 -1.04 47.70
CA VAL A 180 -16.28 -1.52 48.23
C VAL A 180 -16.05 -2.11 49.62
N SER A 181 -16.83 -1.67 50.61
CA SER A 181 -16.66 -2.06 52.01
C SER A 181 -17.57 -3.23 52.39
N GLY A 182 -17.02 -4.24 53.06
CA GLY A 182 -17.82 -5.29 53.70
C GLY A 182 -18.65 -4.74 54.87
N PRO A 183 -19.79 -5.37 55.20
CA PRO A 183 -20.69 -4.87 56.25
C PRO A 183 -19.99 -4.83 57.61
N MET A 184 -20.11 -3.72 58.35
CA MET A 184 -19.58 -3.62 59.72
C MET A 184 -20.31 -4.56 60.69
N GLU A 185 -19.56 -5.24 61.56
CA GLU A 185 -20.14 -5.93 62.72
C GLU A 185 -20.79 -4.92 63.68
N THR A 186 -22.13 -4.94 63.72
CA THR A 186 -22.87 -4.18 64.72
C THR A 186 -22.81 -4.89 66.08
N MET A 187 -22.12 -4.26 67.06
CA MET A 187 -21.98 -4.80 68.41
C MET A 187 -23.34 -5.14 69.04
N LYS A 188 -23.61 -6.44 69.24
CA LYS A 188 -24.83 -6.94 69.88
C LYS A 188 -24.84 -6.61 71.39
N SER A 189 -25.40 -5.45 71.76
CA SER A 189 -25.65 -5.10 73.17
C SER A 189 -27.04 -4.52 73.43
N MET A 190 -27.88 -5.34 74.04
CA MET A 190 -28.99 -5.04 74.96
C MET A 190 -30.01 -3.91 74.70
N ARG A 191 -31.25 -4.37 74.47
CA ARG A 191 -32.53 -3.89 75.07
C ARG A 191 -33.21 -2.59 74.58
N SER A 192 -34.45 -2.81 74.13
CA SER A 192 -35.66 -2.09 74.59
C SER A 192 -35.92 -0.66 74.10
N GLY A 193 -36.22 -0.54 72.80
CA GLY A 193 -37.46 0.10 72.33
C GLY A 193 -37.89 1.47 72.87
N SER A 194 -37.63 2.50 72.07
CA SER A 194 -38.61 3.54 71.76
C SER A 194 -38.49 3.90 70.27
N MET A 195 -39.53 4.48 69.67
CA MET A 195 -39.37 5.12 68.36
C MET A 195 -38.76 6.50 68.55
N ALA A 196 -37.47 6.63 68.22
CA ALA A 196 -36.79 7.89 68.03
C ALA A 196 -36.55 8.10 66.52
N ALA A 197 -36.68 9.34 66.05
CA ALA A 197 -36.36 9.69 64.67
C ALA A 197 -34.87 9.44 64.38
N PRO A 198 -34.47 9.16 63.12
CA PRO A 198 -33.07 9.10 62.76
C PRO A 198 -32.40 10.44 63.08
N MET A 199 -31.44 10.42 64.02
CA MET A 199 -30.53 11.55 64.17
C MET A 199 -29.74 11.68 62.88
N ALA A 200 -29.58 12.91 62.39
CA ALA A 200 -28.72 13.18 61.25
C ALA A 200 -27.28 12.79 61.61
N ILE A 201 -26.81 11.66 61.05
CA ILE A 201 -25.39 11.40 60.93
C ILE A 201 -24.84 12.54 60.07
N GLY A 202 -23.95 13.35 60.64
CA GLY A 202 -23.31 14.41 59.88
C GLY A 202 -22.56 13.80 58.71
N ALA A 203 -22.65 14.42 57.52
CA ALA A 203 -21.84 14.00 56.40
C ALA A 203 -20.36 14.10 56.79
N ALA A 204 -19.62 12.99 56.66
CA ALA A 204 -18.17 13.03 56.72
C ALA A 204 -17.67 13.99 55.63
N SER A 205 -16.61 14.75 55.91
CA SER A 205 -16.11 15.70 54.92
C SER A 205 -15.20 14.96 53.93
N ALA A 206 -15.26 15.30 52.64
CA ALA A 206 -14.37 14.72 51.63
C ALA A 206 -12.89 15.20 51.76
N LEU A 207 -12.50 15.68 52.93
CA LEU A 207 -11.12 15.96 53.35
C LEU A 207 -10.61 14.93 54.38
N ASP A 208 -11.50 14.12 54.97
CA ASP A 208 -11.16 13.10 55.96
C ASP A 208 -10.62 11.82 55.28
N ASP A 209 -11.03 11.54 54.03
CA ASP A 209 -10.53 10.41 53.23
C ASP A 209 -9.15 10.72 52.58
N PRO A 210 -8.15 9.83 52.71
CA PRO A 210 -6.84 10.00 52.09
C PRO A 210 -6.83 9.58 50.62
N SER A 211 -6.65 10.56 49.73
CA SER A 211 -6.50 10.38 48.28
C SER A 211 -5.28 11.16 47.78
N VAL A 212 -4.86 10.89 46.55
CA VAL A 212 -4.08 11.84 45.73
C VAL A 212 -5.08 12.61 44.85
N PHE A 213 -4.71 13.81 44.41
CA PHE A 213 -5.42 14.56 43.38
C PHE A 213 -4.43 14.98 42.30
N LEU A 214 -4.69 14.55 41.06
CA LEU A 214 -3.85 14.83 39.90
C LEU A 214 -4.64 15.51 38.79
N LYS A 215 -4.06 16.56 38.24
CA LYS A 215 -4.60 17.29 37.10
C LYS A 215 -3.48 17.62 36.14
N LYS A 216 -3.73 17.44 34.84
CA LYS A 216 -2.85 17.91 33.77
C LYS A 216 -3.67 18.65 32.74
N SER A 217 -3.08 19.69 32.15
CA SER A 217 -3.63 20.43 31.01
C SER A 217 -2.53 20.73 30.01
N ALA A 218 -2.86 20.67 28.72
CA ALA A 218 -1.98 21.04 27.63
C ALA A 218 -2.62 22.13 26.77
N VAL A 219 -1.80 22.98 26.15
CA VAL A 219 -2.23 24.06 25.25
C VAL A 219 -1.24 24.14 24.08
N TYR A 220 -1.71 23.92 22.86
CA TYR A 220 -0.90 24.19 21.66
C TYR A 220 -0.65 25.70 21.53
N LEU A 221 0.60 26.09 21.29
CA LEU A 221 1.03 27.47 21.19
C LEU A 221 1.01 27.94 19.72
N PRO A 222 0.06 28.81 19.31
CA PRO A 222 -0.11 29.15 17.90
C PRO A 222 1.14 29.79 17.28
N GLY A 223 1.53 29.31 16.10
CA GLY A 223 2.67 29.83 15.35
C GLY A 223 4.05 29.34 15.83
N THR A 224 4.16 28.59 16.92
CA THR A 224 5.46 28.10 17.43
C THR A 224 5.76 26.62 17.10
N HIS A 225 4.73 25.81 16.84
CA HIS A 225 4.81 24.34 16.77
C HIS A 225 5.19 23.66 18.10
N GLN A 226 4.83 24.29 19.22
CA GLN A 226 5.10 23.82 20.57
C GLN A 226 3.81 23.62 21.37
N VAL A 227 3.87 22.81 22.42
CA VAL A 227 2.79 22.60 23.39
C VAL A 227 3.26 22.99 24.78
N GLU A 228 2.48 23.84 25.44
CA GLU A 228 2.64 24.18 26.84
C GLU A 228 1.90 23.14 27.71
N ILE A 229 2.64 22.48 28.61
CA ILE A 229 2.11 21.47 29.54
C ILE A 229 2.13 22.04 30.95
N THR A 230 1.04 21.83 31.70
CA THR A 230 0.95 22.10 33.15
C THR A 230 0.43 20.88 33.90
N LEU A 231 1.13 20.50 34.97
CA LEU A 231 0.81 19.43 35.91
C LEU A 231 0.49 20.06 37.27
N GLU A 232 -0.56 19.60 37.96
CA GLU A 232 -0.89 19.97 39.34
C GLU A 232 -1.08 18.70 40.19
N ALA A 233 -0.49 18.66 41.39
CA ALA A 233 -0.62 17.50 42.29
C ALA A 233 -0.67 17.87 43.78
N PHE A 234 -1.51 17.20 44.55
CA PHE A 234 -1.53 17.20 46.03
C PHE A 234 -2.15 15.91 46.58
N ALA A 235 -2.17 15.76 47.91
CA ALA A 235 -2.81 14.66 48.64
C ALA A 235 -3.80 15.20 49.69
N THR A 236 -4.76 14.38 50.13
CA THR A 236 -5.75 14.69 51.21
C THR A 236 -5.60 13.74 52.40
N GLY A 237 -6.37 13.98 53.48
CA GLY A 237 -6.47 13.09 54.64
C GLY A 237 -5.30 13.17 55.63
N GLU A 238 -5.59 13.07 56.93
CA GLU A 238 -4.56 13.16 57.99
C GLU A 238 -3.87 11.81 58.24
N LEU A 239 -2.53 11.80 58.18
CA LEU A 239 -1.71 10.62 58.48
C LEU A 239 -1.91 10.18 59.94
N SER A 240 -2.81 9.21 60.11
CA SER A 240 -3.03 8.49 61.37
C SER A 240 -3.24 7.00 61.14
N THR A 241 -2.13 6.33 60.79
CA THR A 241 -1.87 4.89 60.91
C THR A 241 -2.58 3.93 59.94
N ILE A 242 -1.75 3.34 59.06
CA ILE A 242 -1.90 1.99 58.48
C ILE A 242 -3.21 1.76 57.72
N ILE A 243 -3.22 2.11 56.43
CA ILE A 243 -4.19 1.58 55.47
C ILE A 243 -3.50 0.53 54.58
N GLN A 244 -3.95 -0.71 54.75
CA GLN A 244 -3.70 -1.87 53.90
C GLN A 244 -3.88 -1.53 52.40
N HIS A 245 -2.91 -1.80 51.51
CA HIS A 245 -3.17 -1.63 50.06
C HIS A 245 -4.37 -2.50 49.68
N ILE A 246 -5.26 -1.97 48.85
CA ILE A 246 -6.62 -2.50 48.78
C ILE A 246 -6.64 -3.72 47.85
N PRO A 247 -7.03 -4.92 48.34
CA PRO A 247 -7.20 -6.09 47.47
C PRO A 247 -8.21 -5.82 46.36
N ALA A 248 -8.09 -6.53 45.24
CA ALA A 248 -8.99 -6.36 44.10
C ALA A 248 -9.61 -7.69 43.70
N ASP A 249 -10.88 -7.67 43.31
CA ASP A 249 -11.59 -8.79 42.70
C ASP A 249 -11.90 -8.44 41.25
N ILE A 250 -11.18 -9.10 40.34
CA ILE A 250 -11.19 -8.82 38.90
C ILE A 250 -11.90 -9.98 38.19
N VAL A 251 -12.90 -9.68 37.36
CA VAL A 251 -13.55 -10.67 36.49
C VAL A 251 -13.31 -10.31 35.03
N LEU A 252 -12.59 -11.18 34.33
CA LEU A 252 -12.32 -11.08 32.91
C LEU A 252 -13.37 -11.91 32.17
N VAL A 253 -14.09 -11.28 31.25
CA VAL A 253 -15.20 -11.87 30.48
C VAL A 253 -14.78 -11.82 29.02
N LEU A 254 -14.44 -12.99 28.48
CA LEU A 254 -13.62 -13.14 27.29
C LEU A 254 -14.43 -13.78 26.17
N ASP A 255 -14.54 -13.07 25.05
CA ASP A 255 -15.13 -13.59 23.83
C ASP A 255 -14.32 -14.78 23.30
N GLN A 256 -15.03 -15.85 22.98
CA GLN A 256 -14.50 -17.07 22.36
C GLN A 256 -15.28 -17.45 21.12
N SER A 257 -16.02 -16.49 20.51
CA SER A 257 -16.79 -16.72 19.29
C SER A 257 -15.89 -16.96 18.06
N GLY A 258 -16.48 -17.38 16.94
CA GLY A 258 -15.74 -17.78 15.73
C GLY A 258 -14.90 -16.65 15.12
N SER A 259 -15.33 -15.39 15.27
CA SER A 259 -14.60 -14.22 14.79
C SER A 259 -13.22 -14.06 15.46
N MET A 260 -13.08 -14.50 16.71
CA MET A 260 -11.78 -14.51 17.41
C MET A 260 -10.71 -15.39 16.73
N ALA A 261 -11.09 -16.29 15.81
CA ALA A 261 -10.17 -17.10 15.03
C ALA A 261 -9.57 -16.35 13.82
N TRP A 262 -10.20 -15.25 13.40
CA TRP A 262 -9.75 -14.38 12.31
C TRP A 262 -8.50 -13.59 12.70
N ASP A 263 -7.88 -12.95 11.71
CA ASP A 263 -6.71 -12.11 11.92
C ASP A 263 -7.12 -10.76 12.52
N MET A 264 -6.18 -10.10 13.21
CA MET A 264 -6.39 -8.76 13.75
C MET A 264 -6.86 -7.76 12.68
N ASN A 265 -6.47 -7.96 11.43
CA ASN A 265 -6.79 -7.07 10.32
C ASN A 265 -8.11 -7.42 9.62
N GLY A 266 -8.50 -8.69 9.52
CA GLY A 266 -9.59 -9.11 8.63
C GLY A 266 -9.80 -10.62 8.50
N ASP A 267 -10.61 -11.01 7.51
CA ASP A 267 -10.99 -12.40 7.20
C ASP A 267 -9.93 -13.19 6.42
N GLU A 268 -10.16 -14.51 6.28
CA GLU A 268 -9.24 -15.46 5.63
C GLU A 268 -9.11 -15.20 4.11
N ILE A 269 -7.89 -14.91 3.65
CA ILE A 269 -7.59 -14.42 2.29
C ILE A 269 -7.84 -15.52 1.24
N THR A 270 -8.82 -15.32 0.34
CA THR A 270 -9.17 -16.30 -0.71
C THR A 270 -8.08 -16.48 -1.76
N ASN A 271 -8.07 -17.60 -2.49
CA ASN A 271 -7.13 -17.81 -3.61
C ASN A 271 -7.23 -16.73 -4.72
N ARG A 272 -8.40 -16.11 -4.91
CA ARG A 272 -8.57 -14.96 -5.84
C ARG A 272 -7.87 -13.71 -5.31
N THR A 273 -8.01 -13.45 -4.00
CA THR A 273 -7.34 -12.35 -3.28
C THR A 273 -5.83 -12.57 -3.15
N LEU A 274 -5.36 -13.83 -3.09
CA LEU A 274 -3.94 -14.17 -3.22
C LEU A 274 -3.44 -13.89 -4.65
N TYR A 275 -4.25 -14.17 -5.67
CA TYR A 275 -3.88 -13.94 -7.08
C TYR A 275 -3.70 -12.45 -7.43
N SER A 276 -4.48 -11.53 -6.85
CA SER A 276 -4.23 -10.09 -7.04
C SER A 276 -2.87 -9.67 -6.49
N ILE A 277 -2.49 -10.12 -5.28
CA ILE A 277 -1.20 -9.83 -4.64
C ILE A 277 -0.01 -10.72 -5.11
N ARG A 278 -0.10 -11.33 -6.30
CA ARG A 278 0.90 -12.24 -6.91
C ARG A 278 2.38 -11.83 -6.89
N SER A 279 2.70 -10.57 -6.59
CA SER A 279 4.07 -10.05 -6.43
C SER A 279 4.66 -10.27 -5.03
N THR A 280 3.88 -10.69 -4.03
CA THR A 280 4.29 -10.89 -2.63
C THR A 280 4.17 -12.33 -2.13
N LEU A 281 3.67 -13.27 -2.95
CA LEU A 281 3.40 -14.65 -2.57
C LEU A 281 4.66 -15.53 -2.41
N TYR A 282 4.55 -16.51 -1.52
CA TYR A 282 5.53 -17.57 -1.26
C TYR A 282 4.87 -18.95 -1.29
N ILE A 283 5.64 -19.99 -1.61
CA ILE A 283 5.29 -21.42 -1.39
C ILE A 283 6.20 -22.02 -0.33
N ARG A 284 5.76 -23.08 0.35
CA ARG A 284 6.58 -23.86 1.28
C ARG A 284 7.12 -25.10 0.58
N ASP A 285 8.44 -25.29 0.59
CA ASP A 285 9.08 -26.47 -0.01
C ASP A 285 9.06 -27.69 0.93
N ASN A 286 9.51 -28.85 0.42
CA ASN A 286 9.52 -30.12 1.17
C ASN A 286 10.47 -30.14 2.39
N SER A 287 11.27 -29.09 2.62
CA SER A 287 12.05 -28.91 3.86
C SER A 287 11.39 -27.92 4.85
N GLY A 288 10.20 -27.39 4.51
CA GLY A 288 9.49 -26.38 5.29
C GLY A 288 9.91 -24.95 5.00
N THR A 289 10.80 -24.72 4.02
CA THR A 289 11.34 -23.38 3.73
C THR A 289 10.39 -22.60 2.82
N LEU A 290 10.10 -21.34 3.16
CA LEU A 290 9.32 -20.44 2.31
C LEU A 290 10.19 -19.91 1.16
N ARG A 291 9.66 -19.96 -0.07
CA ARG A 291 10.30 -19.43 -1.28
C ARG A 291 9.33 -18.54 -2.04
N LYS A 292 9.76 -17.33 -2.39
CA LYS A 292 8.96 -16.40 -3.19
C LYS A 292 8.61 -17.01 -4.54
N VAL A 293 7.39 -16.77 -5.01
CA VAL A 293 6.93 -17.15 -6.36
C VAL A 293 6.50 -15.91 -7.14
N THR A 294 6.39 -16.07 -8.46
CA THR A 294 5.72 -15.14 -9.36
C THR A 294 4.60 -15.93 -10.03
N LEU A 295 3.36 -15.45 -9.93
CA LEU A 295 2.22 -16.02 -10.66
C LEU A 295 1.93 -15.23 -11.93
N THR A 296 1.53 -15.97 -12.97
CA THR A 296 1.12 -15.44 -14.27
C THR A 296 -0.15 -16.14 -14.72
N ARG A 297 -1.14 -15.36 -15.21
CA ARG A 297 -2.35 -15.84 -15.88
C ARG A 297 -2.33 -15.33 -17.32
N THR A 298 -2.65 -16.21 -18.25
CA THR A 298 -3.01 -15.86 -19.64
C THR A 298 -4.41 -16.38 -19.94
N SER A 299 -5.18 -15.66 -20.74
CA SER A 299 -6.43 -16.16 -21.31
C SER A 299 -6.28 -16.25 -22.83
N ARG A 300 -6.82 -17.31 -23.42
CA ARG A 300 -6.86 -17.53 -24.86
C ARG A 300 -8.03 -18.46 -25.19
N ASP A 301 -8.83 -18.07 -26.18
CA ASP A 301 -9.89 -18.89 -26.76
C ASP A 301 -10.93 -19.45 -25.74
N GLY A 302 -11.09 -18.77 -24.59
CA GLY A 302 -11.98 -19.15 -23.47
C GLY A 302 -11.29 -19.87 -22.31
N THR A 303 -10.08 -20.42 -22.50
CA THR A 303 -9.35 -21.14 -21.45
C THR A 303 -8.36 -20.23 -20.73
N TYR A 304 -8.41 -20.23 -19.41
CA TYR A 304 -7.52 -19.51 -18.51
C TYR A 304 -6.36 -20.40 -18.05
N THR A 305 -5.13 -19.99 -18.33
CA THR A 305 -3.92 -20.71 -17.95
C THR A 305 -3.17 -19.98 -16.86
N TYR A 306 -3.18 -20.57 -15.66
CA TYR A 306 -2.45 -20.10 -14.49
C TYR A 306 -1.10 -20.81 -14.39
N SER A 307 -0.05 -20.09 -13.98
CA SER A 307 1.28 -20.69 -13.76
C SER A 307 2.04 -19.99 -12.64
N TYR A 308 2.94 -20.72 -11.96
CA TYR A 308 3.95 -20.16 -11.06
C TYR A 308 5.32 -20.81 -11.25
N VAL A 309 6.39 -20.06 -10.99
CA VAL A 309 7.76 -20.59 -10.94
C VAL A 309 8.14 -20.90 -9.49
N ALA A 310 8.41 -22.16 -9.18
CA ALA A 310 8.92 -22.58 -7.88
C ALA A 310 10.39 -22.17 -7.71
N GLY A 311 10.81 -21.89 -6.47
CA GLY A 311 12.18 -21.46 -6.13
C GLY A 311 13.28 -22.52 -6.27
N ASN A 312 13.10 -23.50 -7.17
CA ASN A 312 14.10 -24.41 -7.72
C ASN A 312 14.25 -24.28 -9.25
N GLY A 313 13.47 -23.42 -9.91
CA GLY A 313 13.44 -23.21 -11.36
C GLY A 313 12.32 -23.92 -12.12
N ASN A 314 11.50 -24.74 -11.44
CA ASN A 314 10.41 -25.47 -12.10
C ASN A 314 9.15 -24.58 -12.22
N THR A 315 8.61 -24.44 -13.44
CA THR A 315 7.28 -23.88 -13.65
C THR A 315 6.20 -24.95 -13.42
N VAL A 316 5.16 -24.62 -12.68
CA VAL A 316 3.93 -25.40 -12.54
C VAL A 316 2.81 -24.62 -13.22
N THR A 317 2.01 -25.31 -14.05
CA THR A 317 0.96 -24.70 -14.88
C THR A 317 -0.31 -25.53 -14.81
N VAL A 318 -1.47 -24.88 -14.71
CA VAL A 318 -2.81 -25.49 -14.78
C VAL A 318 -3.70 -24.60 -15.65
N SER A 319 -4.49 -25.20 -16.52
CA SER A 319 -5.46 -24.52 -17.38
C SER A 319 -6.88 -24.95 -17.00
N VAL A 320 -7.82 -24.00 -17.02
CA VAL A 320 -9.24 -24.16 -16.65
C VAL A 320 -10.13 -23.37 -17.60
N ASP A 321 -11.36 -23.82 -17.82
CA ASP A 321 -12.28 -23.26 -18.83
C ASP A 321 -13.28 -22.25 -18.25
N ASP A 322 -13.10 -21.87 -16.99
CA ASP A 322 -13.78 -20.78 -16.29
C ASP A 322 -12.72 -19.89 -15.61
N GLU A 323 -12.96 -18.59 -15.46
CA GLU A 323 -12.04 -17.70 -14.74
C GLU A 323 -12.00 -18.02 -13.23
N ASP A 324 -13.14 -18.50 -12.72
CA ASP A 324 -13.42 -18.69 -11.30
C ASP A 324 -12.85 -19.99 -10.72
N ASP A 325 -12.56 -20.98 -11.57
CA ASP A 325 -11.91 -22.26 -11.22
C ASP A 325 -10.40 -22.11 -10.93
N VAL A 326 -10.02 -21.10 -10.14
CA VAL A 326 -8.63 -20.79 -9.79
C VAL A 326 -7.95 -22.02 -9.16
N PRO A 327 -6.81 -22.51 -9.70
CA PRO A 327 -6.17 -23.72 -9.20
C PRO A 327 -5.87 -23.68 -7.70
N ASN A 328 -6.30 -24.71 -6.97
CA ASN A 328 -6.15 -24.78 -5.52
C ASN A 328 -4.68 -25.06 -5.11
N TRP A 329 -3.89 -24.00 -5.11
CA TRP A 329 -2.48 -23.98 -4.69
C TRP A 329 -2.35 -23.25 -3.34
N ILE A 330 -1.53 -23.80 -2.44
CA ILE A 330 -1.30 -23.22 -1.11
C ILE A 330 -0.16 -22.19 -1.19
N PHE A 331 -0.49 -20.91 -1.03
CA PHE A 331 0.45 -19.80 -0.94
C PHE A 331 0.49 -19.17 0.46
N TYR A 332 1.53 -18.38 0.71
CA TYR A 332 1.76 -17.67 1.96
C TYR A 332 2.13 -16.21 1.66
N ASN A 333 1.63 -15.26 2.45
CA ASN A 333 2.14 -13.89 2.53
C ASN A 333 3.29 -13.83 3.56
N ASN A 334 4.14 -12.80 3.50
CA ASN A 334 5.28 -12.62 4.42
C ASN A 334 4.90 -11.93 5.74
N THR A 335 3.67 -11.44 5.88
CA THR A 335 3.09 -11.11 7.18
C THR A 335 2.66 -12.41 7.88
N THR A 336 3.20 -12.68 9.07
CA THR A 336 2.63 -13.71 9.94
C THR A 336 1.27 -13.23 10.43
N ALA A 337 0.21 -13.82 9.88
CA ALA A 337 -1.16 -13.75 10.34
C ALA A 337 -1.23 -13.87 11.89
N ILE A 338 -1.56 -12.76 12.58
CA ILE A 338 -1.72 -12.75 14.04
C ILE A 338 -3.22 -12.72 14.35
N ARG A 339 -3.71 -13.82 14.92
CA ARG A 339 -5.12 -14.01 15.23
C ARG A 339 -5.57 -13.21 16.44
N ARG A 340 -6.81 -12.74 16.42
CA ARG A 340 -7.43 -11.93 17.48
C ARG A 340 -7.37 -12.59 18.85
N ARG A 341 -7.69 -13.90 18.91
CA ARG A 341 -7.52 -14.76 20.09
C ARG A 341 -6.09 -14.79 20.61
N ASP A 342 -5.09 -14.87 19.73
CA ASP A 342 -3.71 -15.05 20.13
C ASP A 342 -3.10 -13.72 20.62
N VAL A 343 -3.49 -12.59 20.01
CA VAL A 343 -3.25 -11.23 20.53
C VAL A 343 -3.87 -11.01 21.91
N LEU A 344 -5.11 -11.48 22.12
CA LEU A 344 -5.76 -11.46 23.43
C LEU A 344 -4.98 -12.30 24.45
N LYS A 345 -4.51 -13.50 24.10
CA LYS A 345 -3.74 -14.36 25.02
C LYS A 345 -2.49 -13.65 25.54
N ASP A 346 -1.69 -13.04 24.67
CA ASP A 346 -0.44 -12.40 25.10
C ASP A 346 -0.70 -11.12 25.91
N ALA A 347 -1.70 -10.32 25.55
CA ALA A 347 -2.11 -9.16 26.34
C ALA A 347 -2.64 -9.56 27.74
N LEU A 348 -3.36 -10.68 27.83
CA LEU A 348 -3.81 -11.25 29.11
C LEU A 348 -2.65 -11.78 29.98
N ARG A 349 -1.63 -12.42 29.39
CA ARG A 349 -0.43 -12.82 30.14
C ARG A 349 0.26 -11.61 30.76
N LEU A 350 0.40 -10.53 29.99
CA LEU A 350 0.99 -9.27 30.43
C LEU A 350 0.15 -8.62 31.55
N PHE A 351 -1.19 -8.62 31.42
CA PHE A 351 -2.10 -8.16 32.48
C PHE A 351 -1.94 -8.96 33.78
N VAL A 352 -2.04 -10.30 33.71
CA VAL A 352 -1.95 -11.19 34.88
C VAL A 352 -0.59 -11.06 35.57
N GLN A 353 0.51 -10.97 34.80
CA GLN A 353 1.84 -10.78 35.35
C GLN A 353 1.99 -9.42 36.05
N GLN A 354 1.37 -8.36 35.55
CA GLN A 354 1.38 -7.05 36.19
C GLN A 354 0.57 -7.03 37.49
N VAL A 355 -0.59 -7.67 37.53
CA VAL A 355 -1.39 -7.83 38.76
C VAL A 355 -0.66 -8.72 39.77
N TYR A 356 0.02 -9.78 39.34
CA TYR A 356 0.90 -10.61 40.18
C TYR A 356 2.06 -9.81 40.78
N ASN A 357 2.73 -8.98 39.96
CA ASN A 357 3.84 -8.15 40.42
C ASN A 357 3.37 -7.18 41.51
N ARG A 358 2.24 -6.46 41.29
CA ARG A 358 1.66 -5.57 42.31
C ARG A 358 1.23 -6.33 43.57
N ALA A 359 0.57 -7.47 43.43
CA ALA A 359 0.19 -8.33 44.56
C ALA A 359 1.41 -8.76 45.40
N THR A 360 2.53 -9.06 44.73
CA THR A 360 3.76 -9.53 45.38
C THR A 360 4.49 -8.37 46.07
N THR A 361 4.73 -7.26 45.38
CA THR A 361 5.38 -6.06 45.94
C THR A 361 4.60 -5.48 47.12
N ASN A 362 3.29 -5.36 46.98
CA ASN A 362 2.41 -4.75 47.99
C ASN A 362 1.92 -5.76 49.05
N ASN A 363 2.32 -7.04 48.95
CA ASN A 363 1.89 -8.15 49.81
C ASN A 363 0.35 -8.33 49.92
N VAL A 364 -0.38 -8.21 48.80
CA VAL A 364 -1.85 -8.10 48.77
C VAL A 364 -2.55 -9.17 47.92
N ASP A 365 -3.77 -9.52 48.35
CA ASP A 365 -4.63 -10.60 47.86
C ASP A 365 -5.47 -10.15 46.63
N HIS A 366 -4.83 -9.74 45.53
CA HIS A 366 -5.53 -9.51 44.26
C HIS A 366 -6.00 -10.83 43.65
N LYS A 367 -7.26 -10.88 43.18
CA LYS A 367 -7.88 -12.07 42.63
C LYS A 367 -8.36 -11.84 41.21
N ILE A 368 -8.24 -12.88 40.39
CA ILE A 368 -8.69 -12.90 38.99
C ILE A 368 -9.60 -14.11 38.78
N SER A 369 -10.75 -13.86 38.16
CA SER A 369 -11.61 -14.85 37.52
C SER A 369 -11.57 -14.65 36.01
N MET A 370 -11.61 -15.74 35.24
CA MET A 370 -11.66 -15.76 33.78
C MET A 370 -12.85 -16.60 33.33
N ILE A 371 -13.74 -15.96 32.58
CA ILE A 371 -14.99 -16.52 32.07
C ILE A 371 -14.97 -16.39 30.55
N GLY A 372 -15.08 -17.51 29.83
CA GLY A 372 -15.23 -17.53 28.37
C GLY A 372 -16.70 -17.47 27.97
N PHE A 373 -17.02 -16.89 26.81
CA PHE A 373 -18.38 -16.93 26.23
C PHE A 373 -18.40 -17.13 24.70
N ALA A 374 -19.28 -18.04 24.25
CA ALA A 374 -19.72 -18.24 22.87
C ALA A 374 -20.99 -19.14 22.80
N ALA A 375 -21.40 -19.60 21.61
CA ALA A 375 -22.34 -20.73 21.49
C ALA A 375 -22.17 -21.49 20.17
N GLY A 376 -22.13 -22.82 20.25
CA GLY A 376 -22.01 -23.73 19.10
C GLY A 376 -23.28 -23.75 18.24
N ASN A 377 -23.12 -23.99 16.94
CA ASN A 377 -24.22 -23.89 15.98
C ASN A 377 -25.19 -25.11 16.03
N THR A 378 -26.40 -24.88 15.53
CA THR A 378 -27.55 -25.79 15.40
C THR A 378 -28.26 -26.21 16.71
N ASN A 379 -29.59 -26.15 16.66
CA ASN A 379 -30.54 -26.79 17.59
C ASN A 379 -30.56 -26.30 19.07
N GLY A 380 -29.93 -25.16 19.38
CA GLY A 380 -30.38 -24.30 20.49
C GLY A 380 -30.03 -24.72 21.93
N GLN A 381 -29.08 -25.64 22.13
CA GLN A 381 -28.58 -26.05 23.46
C GLN A 381 -27.04 -26.13 23.58
N ASN A 382 -26.29 -25.82 22.51
CA ASN A 382 -24.82 -25.95 22.52
C ASN A 382 -24.14 -24.69 23.09
N TYR A 383 -23.83 -24.73 24.39
CA TYR A 383 -23.06 -23.70 25.10
C TYR A 383 -21.54 -23.90 24.94
N GLU A 384 -21.11 -24.31 23.75
CA GLU A 384 -19.69 -24.46 23.37
C GLU A 384 -18.95 -23.13 23.60
N ASN A 385 -17.74 -23.22 24.16
CA ASN A 385 -16.87 -22.11 24.57
C ASN A 385 -17.54 -21.03 25.48
N THR A 386 -18.68 -21.34 26.13
CA THR A 386 -19.16 -20.61 27.32
C THR A 386 -18.81 -21.41 28.58
N GLU A 387 -17.90 -20.88 29.40
CA GLU A 387 -17.27 -21.68 30.47
C GLU A 387 -16.50 -20.86 31.52
N ILE A 388 -16.22 -21.52 32.65
CA ILE A 388 -15.20 -21.05 33.59
C ILE A 388 -13.83 -21.56 33.14
N LEU A 389 -12.94 -20.63 32.81
CA LEU A 389 -11.55 -20.90 32.47
C LEU A 389 -10.68 -20.96 33.74
N SER A 390 -10.87 -20.05 34.70
CA SER A 390 -10.10 -20.04 35.96
C SER A 390 -10.63 -21.02 37.00
N ARG A 391 -9.86 -22.07 37.32
CA ARG A 391 -10.23 -23.07 38.35
C ARG A 391 -9.05 -23.51 39.21
N VAL A 392 -9.31 -23.72 40.50
CA VAL A 392 -8.32 -24.17 41.51
C VAL A 392 -7.62 -25.48 41.10
N SER A 393 -8.37 -26.45 40.59
CA SER A 393 -7.85 -27.76 40.17
C SER A 393 -8.65 -28.35 39.01
N GLY A 394 -7.94 -29.03 38.09
CA GLY A 394 -8.48 -29.63 36.87
C GLY A 394 -7.46 -29.63 35.72
N THR A 395 -7.90 -30.14 34.57
CA THR A 395 -7.14 -30.25 33.30
C THR A 395 -7.88 -29.69 32.08
N SER A 396 -9.10 -29.17 32.26
CA SER A 396 -9.94 -28.52 31.25
C SER A 396 -10.78 -27.42 31.92
N PRO A 397 -11.41 -26.51 31.16
CA PRO A 397 -12.45 -25.60 31.66
C PRO A 397 -13.67 -26.31 32.29
N ILE A 398 -14.65 -25.52 32.75
CA ILE A 398 -15.97 -25.99 33.19
C ILE A 398 -17.06 -25.30 32.35
N GLY A 399 -17.56 -26.00 31.32
CA GLY A 399 -18.62 -25.54 30.43
C GLY A 399 -19.95 -25.22 31.13
N TYR A 400 -20.68 -24.25 30.59
CA TYR A 400 -21.88 -23.62 31.17
C TYR A 400 -22.91 -24.61 31.74
N THR A 401 -23.23 -25.67 30.99
CA THR A 401 -24.23 -26.68 31.39
C THR A 401 -23.85 -27.49 32.63
N ASN A 402 -22.56 -27.50 32.99
CA ASN A 402 -22.02 -28.20 34.15
C ASN A 402 -21.63 -27.24 35.30
N THR A 403 -21.78 -25.93 35.12
CA THR A 403 -21.42 -24.95 36.16
C THR A 403 -22.49 -24.81 37.23
N ASN A 404 -22.09 -24.28 38.39
CA ASN A 404 -22.98 -23.91 39.48
C ASN A 404 -22.33 -22.86 40.38
N ASN A 405 -23.09 -22.33 41.34
CA ASN A 405 -22.66 -21.26 42.23
C ASN A 405 -21.36 -21.56 43.01
N ASN A 406 -21.04 -22.82 43.34
CA ASN A 406 -19.76 -23.14 43.98
C ASN A 406 -18.60 -23.02 42.99
N ASN A 407 -18.76 -23.49 41.74
CA ASN A 407 -17.73 -23.32 40.72
C ASN A 407 -17.51 -21.83 40.38
N LEU A 408 -18.57 -21.05 40.28
CA LEU A 408 -18.49 -19.60 40.06
C LEU A 408 -17.87 -18.87 41.27
N ARG A 409 -18.16 -19.28 42.51
CA ARG A 409 -17.45 -18.77 43.70
C ARG A 409 -15.95 -19.07 43.62
N ASP A 410 -15.61 -20.35 43.42
CA ASP A 410 -14.25 -20.89 43.49
C ASP A 410 -13.40 -20.58 42.23
N SER A 411 -13.96 -19.84 41.27
CA SER A 411 -13.26 -19.36 40.07
C SER A 411 -12.44 -18.08 40.28
N LEU A 412 -12.67 -17.36 41.38
CA LEU A 412 -11.98 -16.11 41.73
C LEU A 412 -10.67 -16.40 42.50
N LEU A 413 -9.57 -16.57 41.77
CA LEU A 413 -8.31 -17.10 42.29
C LEU A 413 -7.34 -15.99 42.75
N ASP A 414 -6.72 -16.13 43.93
CA ASP A 414 -5.56 -15.31 44.34
C ASP A 414 -4.43 -15.44 43.34
N VAL A 415 -4.03 -14.31 42.75
CA VAL A 415 -3.02 -14.25 41.69
C VAL A 415 -1.67 -14.79 42.18
N ARG A 416 -1.33 -14.62 43.47
CA ARG A 416 -0.04 -15.08 44.03
C ARG A 416 0.01 -16.59 44.18
N THR A 417 -1.04 -17.18 44.74
CA THR A 417 -1.16 -18.63 44.91
C THR A 417 -1.38 -19.36 43.57
N TYR A 418 -2.06 -18.71 42.60
CA TYR A 418 -2.59 -19.39 41.41
C TYR A 418 -2.09 -18.83 40.05
N LEU A 419 -1.00 -18.06 40.00
CA LEU A 419 -0.42 -17.53 38.75
C LEU A 419 -0.30 -18.58 37.63
N SER A 420 0.16 -19.79 37.95
CA SER A 420 0.26 -20.89 36.98
C SER A 420 -1.11 -21.34 36.44
N ARG A 421 -2.16 -21.38 37.29
CA ARG A 421 -3.53 -21.73 36.87
C ARG A 421 -4.17 -20.63 36.02
N LEU A 422 -3.89 -19.36 36.31
CA LEU A 422 -4.34 -18.24 35.49
C LEU A 422 -3.67 -18.24 34.11
N ASN A 423 -2.38 -18.59 34.02
CA ASN A 423 -1.72 -18.81 32.73
C ASN A 423 -2.32 -20.00 31.96
N THR A 424 -2.61 -21.12 32.62
CA THR A 424 -3.30 -22.27 31.97
C THR A 424 -4.72 -21.90 31.52
N ALA A 425 -5.43 -21.05 32.25
CA ALA A 425 -6.74 -20.53 31.86
C ALA A 425 -6.68 -19.64 30.59
N ILE A 426 -5.56 -18.91 30.39
CA ILE A 426 -5.28 -18.21 29.13
C ILE A 426 -4.97 -19.19 28.00
N ASP A 427 -4.20 -20.25 28.27
CA ASP A 427 -3.87 -21.27 27.27
C ASP A 427 -5.15 -21.93 26.69
N TRP A 428 -6.15 -22.15 27.55
CA TRP A 428 -7.47 -22.70 27.20
C TRP A 428 -8.40 -21.79 26.39
N ILE A 429 -8.05 -20.52 26.11
CA ILE A 429 -8.96 -19.66 25.33
C ILE A 429 -9.05 -20.18 23.89
N GLU A 430 -10.26 -20.44 23.40
CA GLU A 430 -10.55 -20.92 22.04
C GLU A 430 -11.31 -19.87 21.20
N ALA A 431 -11.77 -20.24 20.00
CA ALA A 431 -12.50 -19.37 19.09
C ALA A 431 -13.43 -20.20 18.19
N SER A 432 -14.72 -20.30 18.56
CA SER A 432 -15.78 -21.02 17.84
C SER A 432 -17.16 -20.57 18.35
N GLY A 433 -18.14 -20.45 17.45
CA GLY A 433 -19.54 -20.17 17.80
C GLY A 433 -19.95 -18.70 17.79
N ALA A 434 -21.13 -18.40 18.33
CA ALA A 434 -21.77 -17.08 18.31
C ALA A 434 -21.48 -16.23 19.57
N THR A 435 -21.43 -14.91 19.43
CA THR A 435 -21.00 -13.94 20.46
C THR A 435 -22.04 -13.72 21.58
N ARG A 436 -22.13 -14.68 22.52
CA ARG A 436 -23.10 -14.72 23.64
C ARG A 436 -22.64 -13.98 24.90
N THR A 437 -22.48 -12.67 24.77
CA THR A 437 -22.10 -11.75 25.86
C THR A 437 -23.00 -11.83 27.10
N ASP A 438 -24.28 -12.18 26.93
CA ASP A 438 -25.26 -12.30 28.01
C ASP A 438 -24.91 -13.41 29.00
N LEU A 439 -24.41 -14.54 28.51
CA LEU A 439 -24.01 -15.68 29.33
C LEU A 439 -22.71 -15.38 30.11
N GLY A 440 -21.73 -14.75 29.43
CA GLY A 440 -20.48 -14.32 30.05
C GLY A 440 -20.70 -13.33 31.19
N MET A 441 -21.49 -12.27 30.94
CA MET A 441 -21.75 -11.24 31.94
C MET A 441 -22.71 -11.70 33.06
N GLY A 442 -23.64 -12.61 32.78
CA GLY A 442 -24.47 -13.25 33.81
C GLY A 442 -23.64 -14.16 34.75
N MET A 443 -22.67 -14.90 34.20
CA MET A 443 -21.68 -15.61 35.03
C MET A 443 -20.82 -14.64 35.85
N ALA A 444 -20.31 -13.57 35.26
CA ALA A 444 -19.50 -12.57 35.96
C ALA A 444 -20.22 -11.91 37.15
N GLN A 445 -21.49 -11.54 36.96
CA GLN A 445 -22.35 -11.05 38.04
C GLN A 445 -22.46 -12.09 39.17
N THR A 446 -22.57 -13.37 38.80
CA THR A 446 -22.65 -14.47 39.76
C THR A 446 -21.33 -14.69 40.51
N VAL A 447 -20.16 -14.57 39.86
CA VAL A 447 -18.84 -14.63 40.53
C VAL A 447 -18.74 -13.57 41.64
N LEU A 448 -19.11 -12.33 41.36
CA LEU A 448 -19.08 -11.23 42.34
C LEU A 448 -20.18 -11.34 43.41
N ALA A 449 -21.34 -11.91 43.08
CA ALA A 449 -22.42 -12.14 44.03
C ALA A 449 -22.15 -13.31 44.99
N GLN A 450 -21.46 -14.36 44.54
CA GLN A 450 -21.04 -15.49 45.40
C GLN A 450 -19.78 -15.19 46.22
N ASN A 451 -19.04 -14.12 45.90
CA ASN A 451 -17.89 -13.62 46.66
C ASN A 451 -18.19 -12.26 47.32
N PRO A 452 -19.07 -12.20 48.35
CA PRO A 452 -19.31 -10.99 49.12
C PRO A 452 -18.07 -10.58 49.92
N ILE A 453 -17.85 -9.28 50.08
CA ILE A 453 -16.65 -8.75 50.74
C ILE A 453 -16.73 -9.01 52.26
N PRO A 454 -15.68 -9.61 52.88
CA PRO A 454 -15.69 -9.91 54.31
C PRO A 454 -15.92 -8.68 55.20
N SER A 455 -16.68 -8.88 56.29
CA SER A 455 -16.93 -7.86 57.31
C SER A 455 -15.64 -7.19 57.78
N GLY A 456 -15.62 -5.84 57.78
CA GLY A 456 -14.45 -5.06 58.19
C GLY A 456 -13.28 -5.06 57.20
N THR A 457 -13.47 -5.50 55.96
CA THR A 457 -12.48 -5.40 54.88
C THR A 457 -13.01 -4.57 53.71
N GLN A 458 -12.11 -4.06 52.88
CA GLN A 458 -12.42 -3.35 51.64
C GLN A 458 -11.77 -4.06 50.45
N ARG A 459 -12.44 -4.07 49.28
CA ARG A 459 -11.87 -4.58 48.02
C ARG A 459 -12.32 -3.72 46.84
N GLN A 460 -11.41 -3.43 45.90
CA GLN A 460 -11.77 -2.91 44.58
C GLN A 460 -12.49 -4.01 43.78
N ARG A 461 -13.50 -3.66 42.99
CA ARG A 461 -14.20 -4.62 42.11
C ARG A 461 -14.16 -4.14 40.66
N VAL A 462 -13.68 -4.99 39.77
CA VAL A 462 -13.47 -4.67 38.36
C VAL A 462 -14.00 -5.79 37.46
N VAL A 463 -14.75 -5.45 36.44
CA VAL A 463 -15.21 -6.36 35.39
C VAL A 463 -14.69 -5.83 34.06
N ILE A 464 -14.06 -6.69 33.25
CA ILE A 464 -13.51 -6.34 31.94
C ILE A 464 -14.10 -7.29 30.92
N MET A 465 -15.00 -6.80 30.07
CA MET A 465 -15.56 -7.56 28.94
C MET A 465 -14.76 -7.26 27.67
N PHE A 466 -14.19 -8.29 27.05
CA PHE A 466 -13.49 -8.20 25.77
C PHE A 466 -14.35 -8.86 24.68
N THR A 467 -14.48 -8.25 23.50
CA THR A 467 -15.26 -8.81 22.38
C THR A 467 -14.77 -8.34 21.01
N ASP A 468 -14.90 -9.22 20.01
CA ASP A 468 -14.62 -8.92 18.60
C ASP A 468 -15.83 -9.16 17.67
N GLY A 469 -16.92 -9.70 18.22
CA GLY A 469 -18.18 -9.91 17.52
C GLY A 469 -19.31 -8.99 18.02
N THR A 470 -20.34 -8.89 17.18
CA THR A 470 -21.62 -8.26 17.50
C THR A 470 -22.44 -9.18 18.43
N PRO A 471 -23.05 -8.71 19.53
CA PRO A 471 -23.81 -9.55 20.47
C PRO A 471 -24.94 -10.31 19.75
N THR A 472 -24.86 -11.64 19.67
CA THR A 472 -25.70 -12.44 18.76
C THR A 472 -26.01 -13.86 19.22
N TYR A 473 -27.11 -14.42 18.72
CA TYR A 473 -27.41 -15.85 18.78
C TYR A 473 -26.75 -16.66 17.66
N THR A 474 -26.39 -16.03 16.53
CA THR A 474 -25.82 -16.68 15.35
C THR A 474 -24.78 -15.80 14.65
N ASN A 475 -25.20 -14.65 14.13
CA ASN A 475 -24.40 -13.76 13.27
C ASN A 475 -24.92 -12.30 13.18
N THR A 476 -26.18 -12.00 13.52
CA THR A 476 -26.77 -10.65 13.45
C THR A 476 -27.02 -10.03 14.83
N PHE A 477 -27.06 -8.70 14.93
CA PHE A 477 -27.25 -8.00 16.22
C PHE A 477 -28.54 -8.45 16.93
N SER A 478 -28.38 -9.01 18.13
CA SER A 478 -29.49 -9.45 18.99
C SER A 478 -29.70 -8.47 20.13
N THR A 479 -30.73 -7.63 20.00
CA THR A 479 -31.18 -6.69 21.03
C THR A 479 -31.55 -7.39 22.35
N GLU A 480 -31.94 -8.67 22.32
CA GLU A 480 -32.20 -9.47 23.52
C GLU A 480 -30.90 -9.81 24.27
N VAL A 481 -29.88 -10.32 23.57
CA VAL A 481 -28.53 -10.58 24.11
C VAL A 481 -27.91 -9.28 24.63
N ALA A 482 -28.00 -8.19 23.85
CA ALA A 482 -27.49 -6.89 24.24
C ALA A 482 -28.17 -6.36 25.52
N ASN A 483 -29.51 -6.40 25.60
CA ASN A 483 -30.25 -5.93 26.77
C ASN A 483 -29.98 -6.79 28.03
N SER A 484 -29.90 -8.11 27.88
CA SER A 484 -29.58 -9.03 28.99
C SER A 484 -28.19 -8.74 29.57
N THR A 485 -27.21 -8.50 28.69
CA THR A 485 -25.85 -8.11 29.06
C THR A 485 -25.81 -6.76 29.77
N ILE A 486 -26.51 -5.74 29.24
CA ILE A 486 -26.60 -4.41 29.86
C ILE A 486 -27.28 -4.50 31.24
N ALA A 487 -28.33 -5.31 31.39
CA ALA A 487 -28.99 -5.53 32.68
C ALA A 487 -28.07 -6.23 33.70
N SER A 488 -27.23 -7.18 33.26
CA SER A 488 -26.22 -7.80 34.13
C SER A 488 -25.14 -6.79 34.55
N ALA A 489 -24.66 -5.98 33.61
CA ALA A 489 -23.72 -4.90 33.86
C ALA A 489 -24.29 -3.82 34.79
N TYR A 490 -25.56 -3.44 34.64
CA TYR A 490 -26.27 -2.52 35.53
C TYR A 490 -26.26 -3.02 36.98
N ASN A 491 -26.54 -4.31 37.19
CA ASN A 491 -26.52 -4.93 38.52
C ASN A 491 -25.10 -4.97 39.10
N MET A 492 -24.08 -5.32 38.31
CA MET A 492 -22.69 -5.28 38.77
C MET A 492 -22.25 -3.85 39.12
N LYS A 493 -22.62 -2.87 38.31
CA LYS A 493 -22.32 -1.45 38.50
C LYS A 493 -22.97 -0.87 39.77
N ASN A 494 -24.28 -1.07 39.96
CA ASN A 494 -25.08 -0.32 40.94
C ASN A 494 -25.47 -1.12 42.20
N ASN A 495 -25.39 -2.46 42.18
CA ASN A 495 -25.76 -3.32 43.33
C ASN A 495 -24.57 -4.11 43.90
N LEU A 496 -23.43 -4.13 43.20
CA LEU A 496 -22.18 -4.81 43.63
C LEU A 496 -20.96 -3.86 43.61
N ASP A 497 -21.19 -2.58 43.29
CA ASP A 497 -20.22 -1.47 43.21
C ASP A 497 -18.99 -1.73 42.33
N ALA A 498 -19.12 -2.56 41.30
CA ALA A 498 -18.04 -2.89 40.38
C ALA A 498 -17.82 -1.79 39.32
N THR A 499 -16.56 -1.55 38.95
CA THR A 499 -16.19 -0.79 37.75
C THR A 499 -16.33 -1.70 36.54
N SER A 500 -17.04 -1.28 35.49
CA SER A 500 -17.21 -2.08 34.27
C SER A 500 -16.46 -1.46 33.09
N PHE A 501 -15.48 -2.18 32.56
CA PHE A 501 -14.80 -1.88 31.30
C PHE A 501 -15.31 -2.77 30.18
N THR A 502 -15.30 -2.22 28.96
CA THR A 502 -15.50 -2.98 27.73
C THR A 502 -14.35 -2.71 26.76
N ILE A 503 -13.89 -3.74 26.05
CA ILE A 503 -12.79 -3.68 25.09
C ILE A 503 -13.29 -4.24 23.76
N GLY A 504 -13.36 -3.41 22.73
CA GLY A 504 -13.78 -3.78 21.39
C GLY A 504 -12.61 -3.81 20.40
N ILE A 505 -12.45 -4.91 19.67
CA ILE A 505 -11.47 -5.01 18.56
C ILE A 505 -12.12 -5.31 17.21
N PHE A 506 -13.45 -5.14 17.13
CA PHE A 506 -14.26 -5.37 15.94
C PHE A 506 -14.15 -4.24 14.91
N ASN A 507 -14.43 -4.53 13.64
CA ASN A 507 -14.36 -3.53 12.58
C ASN A 507 -15.34 -2.36 12.88
N GLY A 508 -14.84 -1.12 12.86
CA GLY A 508 -15.60 0.07 13.24
C GLY A 508 -15.76 0.30 14.75
N ALA A 509 -15.02 -0.41 15.61
CA ALA A 509 -15.02 -0.17 17.06
C ALA A 509 -14.50 1.24 17.40
N ASN A 510 -15.37 2.06 17.99
CA ASN A 510 -15.13 3.46 18.29
C ASN A 510 -16.08 3.92 19.43
N PRO A 511 -15.59 4.34 20.61
CA PRO A 511 -16.43 4.81 21.71
C PRO A 511 -17.30 6.04 21.39
N ALA A 512 -16.92 6.86 20.41
CA ALA A 512 -17.75 7.96 19.90
C ALA A 512 -18.70 7.54 18.75
N GLY A 513 -18.63 6.28 18.31
CA GLY A 513 -19.40 5.72 17.21
C GLY A 513 -20.88 5.51 17.53
N THR A 514 -21.72 5.61 16.49
CA THR A 514 -23.18 5.54 16.60
C THR A 514 -23.79 4.20 16.18
N SER A 515 -23.00 3.20 15.77
CA SER A 515 -23.51 1.84 15.50
C SER A 515 -24.06 1.19 16.77
N ASP A 516 -24.90 0.17 16.65
CA ASP A 516 -25.51 -0.47 17.82
C ASP A 516 -24.50 -1.26 18.66
N GLU A 517 -23.41 -1.77 18.07
CA GLU A 517 -22.26 -2.32 18.79
C GLU A 517 -21.58 -1.27 19.67
N ASN A 518 -21.35 -0.07 19.11
CA ASN A 518 -20.67 1.01 19.81
C ASN A 518 -21.56 1.63 20.90
N LYS A 519 -22.88 1.69 20.70
CA LYS A 519 -23.86 1.99 21.75
C LYS A 519 -23.84 0.90 22.84
N PHE A 520 -23.95 -0.37 22.46
CA PHE A 520 -23.96 -1.53 23.35
C PHE A 520 -22.73 -1.55 24.27
N MET A 521 -21.52 -1.45 23.70
CA MET A 521 -20.27 -1.46 24.45
C MET A 521 -20.16 -0.27 25.42
N ASN A 522 -20.63 0.91 25.02
CA ASN A 522 -20.78 2.06 25.92
C ASN A 522 -21.73 1.79 27.09
N TYR A 523 -22.88 1.17 26.84
CA TYR A 523 -23.94 0.92 27.83
C TYR A 523 -23.61 -0.21 28.82
N VAL A 524 -22.87 -1.22 28.39
CA VAL A 524 -22.29 -2.24 29.28
C VAL A 524 -21.24 -1.60 30.19
N SER A 525 -20.34 -0.75 29.67
CA SER A 525 -19.30 -0.07 30.46
C SER A 525 -19.83 0.96 31.48
N SER A 526 -18.97 1.46 32.38
CA SER A 526 -19.26 2.59 33.29
C SER A 526 -19.29 3.97 32.62
N ASN A 527 -19.16 4.07 31.28
CA ASN A 527 -19.44 5.31 30.55
C ASN A 527 -20.89 5.76 30.83
N TYR A 528 -21.81 4.78 30.78
CA TYR A 528 -23.24 4.92 31.08
C TYR A 528 -23.59 4.07 32.30
N GLU A 529 -23.29 4.65 33.46
CA GLU A 529 -23.38 3.99 34.77
C GLU A 529 -24.77 3.41 35.07
N ASN A 530 -25.82 4.12 34.62
CA ASN A 530 -27.23 3.79 34.85
C ASN A 530 -27.95 3.22 33.60
N ALA A 531 -27.23 2.74 32.58
CA ALA A 531 -27.84 2.08 31.44
C ALA A 531 -28.52 0.77 31.85
N GLN A 532 -29.73 0.52 31.36
CA GLN A 532 -30.54 -0.67 31.65
C GLN A 532 -30.91 -1.46 30.38
N SER A 533 -30.91 -0.82 29.21
CA SER A 533 -31.15 -1.44 27.90
C SER A 533 -30.60 -0.56 26.77
N MET A 534 -30.57 -1.07 25.54
CA MET A 534 -30.28 -0.30 24.32
C MET A 534 -31.20 0.92 24.15
N THR A 535 -32.41 0.87 24.72
CA THR A 535 -33.41 1.95 24.68
C THR A 535 -33.47 2.80 25.95
N ASN A 536 -32.74 2.43 27.01
CA ASN A 536 -32.63 3.19 28.25
C ASN A 536 -31.16 3.27 28.70
N PRO A 537 -30.37 4.21 28.13
CA PRO A 537 -28.94 4.36 28.43
C PRO A 537 -28.66 5.11 29.73
N GLY A 538 -29.66 5.79 30.32
CA GLY A 538 -29.44 6.70 31.44
C GLY A 538 -28.45 7.83 31.12
N THR A 539 -27.87 8.45 32.16
CA THR A 539 -26.88 9.52 32.00
C THR A 539 -25.46 8.95 31.86
N GLY A 540 -24.76 9.32 30.78
CA GLY A 540 -23.38 8.90 30.53
C GLY A 540 -22.70 9.69 29.43
N SER A 541 -21.41 9.40 29.20
CA SER A 541 -20.59 9.95 28.12
C SER A 541 -19.45 8.99 27.82
N TYR A 542 -19.09 8.84 26.54
CA TYR A 542 -17.93 8.04 26.12
C TYR A 542 -16.60 8.59 26.65
N THR A 543 -16.52 9.91 26.88
CA THR A 543 -15.32 10.62 27.35
C THR A 543 -14.85 10.23 28.75
N LYS A 544 -15.60 9.38 29.47
CA LYS A 544 -15.16 8.75 30.72
C LYS A 544 -14.18 7.58 30.50
N ASN A 545 -14.12 7.04 29.27
CA ASN A 545 -13.15 6.03 28.82
C ASN A 545 -13.25 4.64 29.51
N TYR A 546 -14.46 4.17 29.79
CA TYR A 546 -14.70 2.79 30.24
C TYR A 546 -14.96 1.81 29.08
N TYR A 547 -15.47 2.29 27.94
CA TYR A 547 -15.36 1.58 26.66
C TYR A 547 -14.06 2.00 25.97
N LEU A 548 -13.25 0.99 25.64
CA LEU A 548 -11.91 1.07 25.07
C LEU A 548 -11.85 0.22 23.80
N THR A 549 -10.95 0.55 22.88
CA THR A 549 -10.89 -0.10 21.56
C THR A 549 -9.46 -0.18 21.03
N ALA A 550 -9.16 -1.25 20.27
CA ALA A 550 -7.83 -1.48 19.70
C ALA A 550 -7.88 -2.19 18.34
N ASN A 551 -7.03 -1.79 17.39
CA ASN A 551 -6.82 -2.52 16.12
C ASN A 551 -5.53 -3.34 16.08
N ASN A 552 -4.64 -3.21 17.07
CA ASN A 552 -3.35 -3.90 17.09
C ASN A 552 -2.90 -4.33 18.51
N GLN A 553 -1.84 -5.15 18.56
CA GLN A 553 -1.28 -5.72 19.80
C GLN A 553 -0.83 -4.65 20.80
N ASP A 554 -0.17 -3.57 20.36
CA ASP A 554 0.38 -2.55 21.25
C ASP A 554 -0.71 -1.65 21.84
N ALA A 555 -1.76 -1.37 21.07
CA ALA A 555 -2.96 -0.73 21.58
C ALA A 555 -3.66 -1.58 22.65
N LEU A 556 -3.80 -2.90 22.43
CA LEU A 556 -4.40 -3.79 23.42
C LEU A 556 -3.52 -3.97 24.67
N ASN A 557 -2.20 -4.10 24.49
CA ASN A 557 -1.23 -4.09 25.58
C ASN A 557 -1.33 -2.79 26.41
N SER A 558 -1.52 -1.65 25.75
CA SER A 558 -1.69 -0.35 26.40
C SER A 558 -2.99 -0.26 27.20
N ILE A 559 -4.10 -0.83 26.70
CA ILE A 559 -5.37 -0.94 27.45
C ILE A 559 -5.16 -1.71 28.75
N PHE A 560 -4.62 -2.93 28.67
CA PHE A 560 -4.43 -3.75 29.86
C PHE A 560 -3.41 -3.14 30.84
N GLN A 561 -2.39 -2.43 30.36
CA GLN A 561 -1.50 -1.62 31.20
C GLN A 561 -2.25 -0.47 31.90
N SER A 562 -3.10 0.27 31.18
CA SER A 562 -3.86 1.39 31.69
C SER A 562 -4.95 1.00 32.70
N ILE A 563 -5.43 -0.25 32.67
CA ILE A 563 -6.30 -0.81 33.71
C ILE A 563 -5.46 -1.36 34.86
N SER A 564 -4.42 -2.15 34.59
CA SER A 564 -3.62 -2.80 35.64
C SER A 564 -2.92 -1.80 36.56
N SER A 565 -2.53 -0.64 36.03
CA SER A 565 -1.85 0.44 36.76
C SER A 565 -2.63 0.95 37.97
N GLN A 566 -3.96 0.93 37.89
CA GLN A 566 -4.87 1.45 38.92
C GLN A 566 -5.17 0.43 40.04
N ILE A 567 -4.74 -0.81 39.88
CA ILE A 567 -5.12 -1.93 40.77
C ILE A 567 -4.23 -1.94 42.02
N GLY A 568 -4.88 -1.78 43.18
CA GLY A 568 -4.28 -1.86 44.52
C GLY A 568 -3.86 -0.55 45.16
N GLY A 569 -3.42 0.42 44.36
CA GLY A 569 -3.00 1.75 44.82
C GLY A 569 -1.79 1.78 45.76
N ALA A 570 -1.43 2.98 46.20
CA ALA A 570 -0.46 3.21 47.26
C ALA A 570 -0.97 4.28 48.25
N THR A 571 -0.44 4.29 49.46
CA THR A 571 -0.92 5.14 50.56
C THR A 571 -0.22 6.50 50.57
N ASN A 572 -0.89 7.52 51.09
CA ASN A 572 -0.31 8.85 51.29
C ASN A 572 0.89 8.85 52.27
N GLU A 573 1.10 7.78 53.07
CA GLU A 573 2.30 7.59 53.90
C GLU A 573 3.56 7.21 53.08
N SER A 574 3.40 6.63 51.89
CA SER A 574 4.51 6.32 50.97
C SER A 574 5.00 7.55 50.18
N LEU A 575 4.18 8.60 50.08
CA LEU A 575 4.38 9.74 49.18
C LEU A 575 5.32 10.84 49.75
N THR A 576 6.47 10.41 50.25
CA THR A 576 7.52 11.26 50.83
C THR A 576 8.23 12.15 49.80
N ALA A 577 9.14 13.02 50.22
CA ALA A 577 9.98 13.86 49.35
C ALA A 577 10.78 13.10 48.25
N GLN A 578 10.97 11.79 48.36
CA GLN A 578 11.65 10.98 47.32
C GLN A 578 10.70 10.45 46.24
N SER A 579 9.39 10.68 46.39
CA SER A 579 8.36 10.32 45.41
C SER A 579 8.52 11.12 44.12
N LYS A 580 8.04 10.55 43.03
CA LYS A 580 8.18 11.14 41.69
C LYS A 580 6.82 11.57 41.15
N LEU A 581 6.76 12.82 40.71
CA LEU A 581 5.73 13.29 39.78
C LEU A 581 6.32 13.15 38.39
N ARG A 582 5.82 12.18 37.62
CA ARG A 582 6.35 11.76 36.32
C ARG A 582 5.39 12.16 35.20
N ASP A 583 5.91 12.78 34.16
CA ASP A 583 5.22 12.91 32.87
C ASP A 583 6.06 12.26 31.77
N ARG A 584 5.39 11.61 30.82
CA ARG A 584 6.04 10.89 29.72
C ARG A 584 5.31 11.12 28.41
N LEU A 585 5.98 11.77 27.46
CA LEU A 585 5.36 12.22 26.22
C LEU A 585 4.98 11.04 25.31
N THR A 586 3.92 11.22 24.52
CA THR A 586 3.55 10.35 23.39
C THR A 586 4.53 10.50 22.23
N GLU A 587 4.33 9.74 21.14
CA GLU A 587 5.33 9.74 20.07
C GLU A 587 5.38 11.03 19.26
N GLN A 588 4.29 11.79 19.21
CA GLN A 588 4.13 13.01 18.42
C GLN A 588 4.85 14.25 19.00
N PHE A 589 5.37 14.16 20.24
CA PHE A 589 6.06 15.26 20.92
C PHE A 589 7.46 14.85 21.42
N GLU A 590 8.33 15.84 21.60
CA GLU A 590 9.67 15.65 22.15
C GLU A 590 10.16 16.87 22.96
N PHE A 591 11.21 16.64 23.77
CA PHE A 591 11.89 17.72 24.49
C PHE A 591 12.92 18.38 23.59
N SER A 592 12.77 19.68 23.35
CA SER A 592 13.68 20.51 22.53
C SER A 592 15.14 20.20 22.79
N SER A 593 16.00 20.31 21.77
CA SER A 593 17.45 20.06 21.88
C SER A 593 18.09 20.77 23.10
N GLY A 594 17.72 22.03 23.37
CA GLY A 594 18.15 22.82 24.54
C GLY A 594 17.39 22.60 25.86
N PHE A 595 16.28 21.87 25.87
CA PHE A 595 15.44 21.64 27.06
C PHE A 595 16.23 20.97 28.19
N ASN A 596 16.09 21.43 29.42
CA ASN A 596 16.81 20.93 30.59
C ASN A 596 16.04 21.23 31.90
N ALA A 597 16.58 20.87 33.06
CA ALA A 597 15.92 21.08 34.35
C ALA A 597 15.53 22.54 34.63
N SER A 598 16.33 23.51 34.16
CA SER A 598 16.04 24.95 34.30
C SER A 598 14.99 25.46 33.31
N SER A 599 14.52 24.63 32.37
CA SER A 599 13.39 24.92 31.47
C SER A 599 12.02 24.67 32.14
N VAL A 600 12.00 24.14 33.37
CA VAL A 600 10.78 23.75 34.08
C VAL A 600 10.41 24.81 35.13
N ASP A 601 9.21 25.38 35.00
CA ASP A 601 8.61 26.33 35.94
C ASP A 601 7.91 25.57 37.07
N ILE A 602 8.57 25.48 38.23
CA ILE A 602 8.06 24.79 39.42
C ILE A 602 7.56 25.82 40.43
N LYS A 603 6.31 25.67 40.88
CA LYS A 603 5.65 26.52 41.87
C LYS A 603 4.97 25.65 42.93
N VAL A 604 4.96 26.13 44.18
CA VAL A 604 4.21 25.50 45.26
C VAL A 604 3.21 26.51 45.82
N TYR A 605 1.98 26.05 46.05
CA TYR A 605 0.86 26.84 46.54
C TYR A 605 0.36 26.29 47.88
N ASN A 606 0.09 27.16 48.85
CA ASN A 606 -0.56 26.78 50.11
C ASN A 606 -2.08 26.72 49.91
N TYR A 607 -2.72 25.72 50.51
CA TYR A 607 -4.18 25.65 50.62
C TYR A 607 -4.68 26.61 51.71
N THR A 608 -5.68 27.42 51.37
CA THR A 608 -6.30 28.45 52.24
C THR A 608 -7.82 28.33 52.31
N GLY A 609 -8.39 27.21 51.84
CA GLY A 609 -9.82 26.94 51.87
C GLY A 609 -10.33 26.45 53.23
N ASN A 610 -11.63 26.17 53.29
CA ASN A 610 -12.36 25.76 54.49
C ASN A 610 -13.24 24.51 54.28
N GLY A 611 -12.98 23.73 53.24
CA GLY A 611 -13.84 22.62 52.81
C GLY A 611 -13.48 22.06 51.43
N THR A 612 -14.46 21.39 50.81
CA THR A 612 -14.34 20.57 49.60
C THR A 612 -13.98 21.31 48.31
N ASP A 613 -13.89 22.64 48.33
CA ASP A 613 -13.77 23.49 47.12
C ASP A 613 -12.34 23.51 46.52
N PHE A 614 -11.50 22.52 46.84
CA PHE A 614 -10.08 22.45 46.51
C PHE A 614 -9.77 22.34 45.00
N GLU A 615 -10.74 21.91 44.19
CA GLU A 615 -10.63 21.89 42.72
C GLU A 615 -10.70 23.30 42.11
N SER A 616 -11.31 24.26 42.80
CA SER A 616 -11.41 25.64 42.35
C SER A 616 -10.06 26.37 42.47
N ALA A 617 -9.88 27.48 41.75
CA ALA A 617 -8.66 28.29 41.84
C ALA A 617 -8.59 29.17 43.10
N ALA A 618 -9.71 29.39 43.79
CA ALA A 618 -9.83 30.36 44.89
C ALA A 618 -9.11 30.00 46.21
N PRO A 619 -9.07 28.74 46.69
CA PRO A 619 -8.42 28.38 47.96
C PRO A 619 -6.91 28.13 47.83
N TRP A 620 -6.24 28.72 46.84
CA TRP A 620 -4.81 28.49 46.56
C TRP A 620 -4.02 29.80 46.51
N SER A 621 -3.00 29.92 47.36
CA SER A 621 -2.10 31.08 47.40
C SER A 621 -0.67 30.67 47.07
N LEU A 622 0.06 31.44 46.25
CA LEU A 622 1.44 31.11 45.88
C LEU A 622 2.34 31.17 47.12
N ALA A 623 2.90 30.03 47.50
CA ALA A 623 3.78 29.90 48.67
C ALA A 623 5.25 30.15 48.30
N SER A 624 5.67 29.64 47.14
CA SER A 624 7.03 29.81 46.63
C SER A 624 7.04 29.66 45.10
N PRO A 625 7.54 30.66 44.34
CA PRO A 625 8.06 30.44 43.01
C PRO A 625 9.45 29.79 43.10
N GLN A 626 9.68 28.72 42.36
CA GLN A 626 10.94 27.95 42.34
C GLN A 626 11.47 27.57 43.73
N PRO A 627 10.74 26.71 44.47
CA PRO A 627 11.15 26.26 45.80
C PRO A 627 12.43 25.43 45.78
N GLY A 628 13.44 25.87 46.53
CA GLY A 628 14.68 25.11 46.71
C GLY A 628 14.43 23.75 47.38
N GLY A 629 15.05 22.71 46.83
CA GLY A 629 14.91 21.32 47.29
C GLY A 629 14.01 20.46 46.39
N ILE A 630 13.19 21.06 45.51
CA ILE A 630 12.51 20.35 44.43
C ILE A 630 13.41 20.34 43.19
N THR A 631 13.50 19.21 42.49
CA THR A 631 14.37 19.04 41.31
C THR A 631 13.63 18.36 40.16
N ALA A 632 14.01 18.74 38.94
CA ALA A 632 13.55 18.12 37.69
C ALA A 632 14.67 17.31 37.06
N LEU A 633 14.37 16.08 36.63
CA LEU A 633 15.26 15.18 35.90
C LEU A 633 14.65 14.88 34.53
N VAL A 634 15.36 15.27 33.47
CA VAL A 634 14.93 15.07 32.08
C VAL A 634 15.65 13.88 31.46
N ASP A 635 14.90 12.93 30.92
CA ASP A 635 15.37 11.74 30.24
C ASP A 635 14.80 11.75 28.81
N LYS A 636 15.49 12.47 27.91
CA LYS A 636 15.03 12.71 26.54
C LYS A 636 14.85 11.44 25.72
N PRO A 637 15.79 10.47 25.71
CA PRO A 637 15.62 9.24 24.94
C PRO A 637 14.37 8.43 25.34
N ASN A 638 13.99 8.47 26.61
CA ASN A 638 12.78 7.80 27.10
C ASN A 638 11.53 8.70 27.10
N LYS A 639 11.63 9.93 26.56
CA LYS A 639 10.59 10.97 26.54
C LYS A 639 9.98 11.26 27.92
N LYS A 640 10.79 11.24 28.99
CA LYS A 640 10.35 11.26 30.39
C LYS A 640 10.88 12.48 31.18
N LEU A 641 10.02 13.05 32.04
CA LEU A 641 10.34 14.08 33.02
C LEU A 641 9.96 13.56 34.43
N ASP A 642 10.94 13.41 35.32
CA ASP A 642 10.72 13.07 36.73
C ASP A 642 10.91 14.34 37.60
N ILE A 643 9.93 14.68 38.44
CA ILE A 643 10.03 15.75 39.45
C ILE A 643 10.07 15.13 40.85
N THR A 644 11.06 15.50 41.67
CA THR A 644 11.27 14.97 43.03
C THR A 644 11.52 16.09 44.04
N GLY A 645 11.40 15.79 45.34
CA GLY A 645 11.63 16.76 46.44
C GLY A 645 10.36 17.38 47.02
N PHE A 646 9.17 17.09 46.46
CA PHE A 646 7.89 17.46 47.07
C PHE A 646 7.37 16.33 47.94
N ASP A 647 7.15 16.61 49.22
CA ASP A 647 6.67 15.64 50.20
C ASP A 647 5.14 15.73 50.35
N TYR A 648 4.39 14.84 49.69
CA TYR A 648 2.93 14.85 49.76
C TYR A 648 2.44 14.42 51.15
N SER A 649 3.12 13.44 51.78
CA SER A 649 2.86 12.97 53.13
C SER A 649 2.92 14.09 54.19
N ALA A 650 3.90 14.99 54.09
CA ALA A 650 4.02 16.12 55.01
C ALA A 650 3.09 17.29 54.66
N ASN A 651 2.66 17.41 53.40
CA ASN A 651 1.95 18.58 52.87
C ASN A 651 0.50 18.29 52.43
N TYR A 652 -0.15 17.22 52.91
CA TYR A 652 -1.56 16.94 52.59
C TYR A 652 -2.50 18.10 52.96
N VAL A 653 -3.53 18.24 52.12
CA VAL A 653 -4.65 19.17 52.25
C VAL A 653 -5.63 18.63 53.28
N ALA A 654 -5.92 19.45 54.29
CA ALA A 654 -6.97 19.19 55.25
C ALA A 654 -7.46 20.52 55.85
N TYR A 655 -8.64 20.48 56.46
CA TYR A 655 -9.21 21.58 57.21
C TYR A 655 -9.88 21.05 58.48
N THR A 656 -9.55 21.63 59.63
CA THR A 656 -10.32 21.40 60.87
C THR A 656 -10.67 22.74 61.50
N GLN A 657 -11.77 22.80 62.27
CA GLN A 657 -12.15 24.02 62.99
C GLN A 657 -11.15 24.40 64.11
N SER A 658 -10.30 23.46 64.55
CA SER A 658 -9.29 23.66 65.59
C SER A 658 -7.91 24.06 65.06
N THR A 659 -7.54 23.64 63.84
CA THR A 659 -6.23 23.97 63.22
C THR A 659 -6.30 24.97 62.08
N GLY A 660 -7.49 25.20 61.51
CA GLY A 660 -7.65 25.89 60.23
C GLY A 660 -7.18 25.04 59.05
N SER A 661 -6.98 25.71 57.91
CA SER A 661 -6.49 25.13 56.65
C SER A 661 -5.04 24.68 56.76
N ARG A 662 -4.71 23.52 56.21
CA ARG A 662 -3.33 23.06 55.99
C ARG A 662 -3.17 22.43 54.62
N GLY A 663 -1.92 22.28 54.20
CA GLY A 663 -1.53 21.56 52.99
C GLY A 663 -1.05 22.44 51.85
N LYS A 664 -0.47 21.79 50.84
CA LYS A 664 0.10 22.45 49.65
C LYS A 664 -0.13 21.59 48.41
N LYS A 665 -0.11 22.24 47.24
CA LYS A 665 0.07 21.57 45.94
C LYS A 665 1.35 22.01 45.26
N ILE A 666 1.93 21.09 44.48
CA ILE A 666 2.93 21.43 43.47
C ILE A 666 2.22 21.71 42.14
N VAL A 667 2.74 22.69 41.41
CA VAL A 667 2.39 23.00 40.03
C VAL A 667 3.68 23.03 39.22
N VAL A 668 3.73 22.26 38.14
CA VAL A 668 4.91 22.09 37.28
C VAL A 668 4.49 22.45 35.86
N LYS A 669 5.19 23.40 35.23
CA LYS A 669 4.88 23.90 33.90
C LYS A 669 6.11 23.89 32.99
N PHE A 670 5.96 23.45 31.75
CA PHE A 670 7.05 23.35 30.79
C PHE A 670 6.51 23.35 29.35
N VAL A 671 7.41 23.45 28.36
CA VAL A 671 7.07 23.48 26.94
C VAL A 671 7.78 22.33 26.23
N VAL A 672 7.09 21.67 25.30
CA VAL A 672 7.61 20.58 24.46
C VAL A 672 7.40 20.93 22.98
N ASP A 673 8.23 20.38 22.10
CA ASP A 673 8.07 20.55 20.66
C ASP A 673 7.15 19.47 20.10
N VAL A 674 6.39 19.79 19.05
CA VAL A 674 5.82 18.80 18.15
C VAL A 674 6.95 18.30 17.23
N LYS A 675 7.02 17.00 16.94
CA LYS A 675 8.04 16.47 16.02
C LYS A 675 7.85 17.04 14.62
N ASP A 676 8.94 17.49 13.98
CA ASP A 676 8.92 18.10 12.64
C ASP A 676 8.41 17.18 11.52
N ASP A 677 8.34 15.86 11.74
CA ASP A 677 7.75 14.88 10.82
C ASP A 677 6.24 14.66 11.02
N PHE A 678 5.67 15.02 12.17
CA PHE A 678 4.28 14.73 12.49
C PHE A 678 3.32 15.57 11.64
N ILE A 679 2.37 14.90 10.97
CA ILE A 679 1.43 15.52 10.03
C ILE A 679 0.41 16.42 10.74
N GLY A 680 0.12 16.18 12.02
CA GLY A 680 -0.88 16.91 12.79
C GLY A 680 -2.21 16.15 12.92
N GLY A 681 -3.23 16.84 13.45
CA GLY A 681 -4.57 16.30 13.70
C GLY A 681 -5.23 16.92 14.94
N ASN A 682 -6.49 16.56 15.19
CA ASN A 682 -7.21 16.98 16.40
C ASN A 682 -7.05 15.97 17.54
N GLN A 683 -7.25 16.41 18.78
CA GLN A 683 -7.24 15.57 19.99
C GLN A 683 -5.95 14.73 20.16
N VAL A 684 -4.79 15.29 19.82
CA VAL A 684 -3.48 14.63 19.94
C VAL A 684 -3.08 14.56 21.42
N VAL A 685 -3.18 13.38 22.02
CA VAL A 685 -2.89 13.16 23.45
C VAL A 685 -1.42 13.38 23.78
N THR A 686 -1.14 14.17 24.82
CA THR A 686 0.22 14.67 25.12
C THR A 686 1.09 13.77 26.00
N ASN A 687 0.54 12.71 26.59
CA ASN A 687 1.32 11.77 27.40
C ASN A 687 0.80 10.33 27.40
N LYS A 688 1.71 9.43 27.73
CA LYS A 688 1.47 8.00 27.89
C LYS A 688 0.78 7.70 29.23
N PRO A 689 0.09 6.54 29.37
CA PRO A 689 -0.63 6.15 30.59
C PRO A 689 0.26 5.92 31.83
N ASP A 690 1.59 5.86 31.67
CA ASP A 690 2.58 5.75 32.75
C ASP A 690 3.00 7.14 33.32
N SER A 691 2.30 8.21 32.95
CA SER A 691 2.44 9.52 33.60
C SER A 691 1.56 9.60 34.84
N GLY A 692 2.13 10.02 35.98
CA GLY A 692 1.44 9.98 37.27
C GLY A 692 2.36 10.21 38.46
N ILE A 693 1.90 9.78 39.64
CA ILE A 693 2.71 9.74 40.86
C ILE A 693 3.30 8.33 41.06
N TYR A 694 4.55 8.28 41.53
CA TYR A 694 5.26 7.07 41.93
C TYR A 694 5.84 7.21 43.34
N THR A 695 5.84 6.13 44.11
CA THR A 695 6.55 6.06 45.40
C THR A 695 8.08 6.13 45.21
N PRO A 696 8.88 6.33 46.28
CA PRO A 696 10.34 6.26 46.22
C PRO A 696 10.88 4.93 45.65
N GLU A 697 10.12 3.84 45.80
CA GLU A 697 10.41 2.50 45.31
C GLU A 697 9.92 2.27 43.86
N GLU A 698 9.64 3.34 43.10
CA GLU A 698 9.14 3.31 41.72
C GLU A 698 7.80 2.54 41.55
N THR A 699 6.99 2.44 42.62
CA THR A 699 5.64 1.87 42.52
C THR A 699 4.67 2.95 42.02
N PHE A 700 4.00 2.70 40.89
CA PHE A 700 2.96 3.59 40.35
C PHE A 700 1.78 3.71 41.32
N VAL A 701 1.32 4.93 41.56
CA VAL A 701 0.28 5.24 42.54
C VAL A 701 -1.02 5.63 41.86
N GLU A 702 -0.99 6.66 41.03
CA GLU A 702 -2.17 7.18 40.33
C GLU A 702 -1.75 7.92 39.05
N ALA A 703 -2.59 7.86 38.01
CA ALA A 703 -2.34 8.44 36.70
C ALA A 703 -2.69 9.94 36.64
N PHE A 704 -1.91 10.71 35.88
CA PHE A 704 -2.41 12.00 35.41
C PHE A 704 -3.57 11.79 34.42
N PRO A 705 -4.62 12.63 34.45
CA PRO A 705 -5.49 12.82 33.30
C PRO A 705 -4.62 13.10 32.07
N VAL A 706 -4.96 12.51 30.92
CA VAL A 706 -4.20 12.70 29.68
C VAL A 706 -4.90 13.79 28.86
N PRO A 707 -4.45 15.05 28.85
CA PRO A 707 -5.01 16.05 27.97
C PRO A 707 -4.44 15.92 26.57
N ASP A 708 -5.30 16.29 25.64
CA ASP A 708 -5.06 16.37 24.22
C ASP A 708 -4.92 17.84 23.76
N VAL A 709 -4.40 18.02 22.54
CA VAL A 709 -4.34 19.30 21.84
C VAL A 709 -4.63 19.10 20.35
N ASP A 710 -5.20 20.12 19.71
CA ASP A 710 -5.29 20.14 18.25
C ASP A 710 -3.98 20.69 17.67
N VAL A 711 -3.34 19.92 16.79
CA VAL A 711 -2.07 20.24 16.13
C VAL A 711 -2.37 20.54 14.65
N PRO A 712 -2.07 21.76 14.14
CA PRO A 712 -2.34 22.14 12.76
C PRO A 712 -1.70 21.19 11.75
N LEU A 713 -2.44 20.86 10.70
CA LEU A 713 -1.95 19.99 9.63
C LEU A 713 -0.73 20.59 8.91
N ARG A 714 0.24 19.73 8.62
CA ARG A 714 1.47 20.03 7.87
C ARG A 714 1.75 18.91 6.90
N TYR A 715 1.22 19.03 5.69
CA TYR A 715 1.42 18.05 4.63
C TYR A 715 1.61 18.75 3.29
N LEU A 716 2.71 18.46 2.61
CA LEU A 716 3.01 18.87 1.25
C LEU A 716 3.46 17.62 0.50
N ALA A 717 2.56 17.04 -0.30
CA ALA A 717 2.84 15.88 -1.13
C ALA A 717 3.95 16.20 -2.15
N GLN A 718 4.71 15.19 -2.58
CA GLN A 718 5.86 15.37 -3.46
C GLN A 718 5.71 14.50 -4.73
N PRO A 719 4.94 14.96 -5.74
CA PRO A 719 4.73 14.21 -6.98
C PRO A 719 6.05 13.95 -7.71
N GLU A 720 6.14 12.79 -8.34
CA GLU A 720 7.27 12.38 -9.16
C GLU A 720 6.86 12.32 -10.63
N HIS A 721 7.58 13.03 -11.51
CA HIS A 721 7.45 12.82 -12.95
C HIS A 721 8.08 11.47 -13.33
N LYS A 722 7.43 10.71 -14.21
CA LYS A 722 7.87 9.35 -14.61
C LYS A 722 8.01 9.25 -16.12
N GLY A 723 8.88 8.34 -16.57
CA GLY A 723 8.99 7.94 -17.96
C GLY A 723 8.53 6.49 -18.17
N ILE A 724 7.80 6.24 -19.25
CA ILE A 724 7.50 4.91 -19.78
C ILE A 724 7.94 4.82 -21.24
N TYR A 725 8.24 3.62 -21.74
CA TYR A 725 8.22 3.39 -23.18
C TYR A 725 6.77 3.16 -23.62
N ILE A 726 6.42 3.55 -24.85
CA ILE A 726 5.13 3.16 -25.43
C ILE A 726 4.95 1.63 -25.41
N SER A 727 3.71 1.15 -25.27
CA SER A 727 3.32 -0.24 -24.92
C SER A 727 3.67 -0.69 -23.49
N GLN A 728 3.99 0.24 -22.57
CA GLN A 728 4.20 -0.06 -21.17
C GLN A 728 3.26 0.77 -20.30
N SER A 729 2.79 0.16 -19.21
CA SER A 729 1.97 0.84 -18.21
C SER A 729 2.74 1.04 -16.91
N ILE A 730 2.34 2.06 -16.14
CA ILE A 730 2.86 2.34 -14.80
C ILE A 730 1.70 2.48 -13.80
N PRO A 731 1.82 1.93 -12.57
CA PRO A 731 0.88 2.23 -11.49
C PRO A 731 0.73 3.73 -11.24
N ALA A 732 -0.51 4.23 -11.19
CA ALA A 732 -0.78 5.66 -10.95
C ALA A 732 -0.18 6.19 -9.63
N ASN A 733 -0.01 5.35 -8.61
CA ASN A 733 0.57 5.75 -7.33
C ASN A 733 2.07 6.11 -7.42
N GLU A 734 2.83 5.61 -8.40
CA GLU A 734 4.22 5.99 -8.63
C GLU A 734 4.36 7.50 -8.89
N LEU A 735 3.39 8.12 -9.56
CA LEU A 735 3.36 9.56 -9.85
C LEU A 735 3.15 10.42 -8.60
N ILE A 736 2.54 9.87 -7.54
CA ILE A 736 2.11 10.62 -6.36
C ILE A 736 3.29 10.93 -5.43
N ALA A 737 4.17 9.94 -5.21
CA ALA A 737 5.30 10.06 -4.28
C ALA A 737 6.36 8.95 -4.38
N GLY A 738 6.43 8.24 -5.51
CA GLY A 738 7.31 7.09 -5.70
C GLY A 738 7.09 5.93 -4.70
N ASN A 739 8.11 5.11 -4.49
CA ASN A 739 8.07 3.89 -3.67
C ASN A 739 8.02 4.14 -2.13
N GLY A 740 7.65 5.35 -1.66
CA GLY A 740 7.84 5.73 -0.25
C GLY A 740 6.81 6.67 0.38
N LEU A 741 5.75 7.08 -0.34
CA LEU A 741 4.70 7.97 0.20
C LEU A 741 5.29 9.25 0.83
N SER A 742 6.23 9.83 0.08
CA SER A 742 7.10 10.93 0.49
C SER A 742 6.38 12.29 0.56
N TYR A 743 6.62 13.05 1.64
CA TYR A 743 6.05 14.38 1.86
C TYR A 743 7.02 15.32 2.59
N LYS A 744 6.63 16.60 2.71
CA LYS A 744 7.32 17.60 3.53
C LYS A 744 6.33 18.29 4.46
N THR A 745 6.78 18.71 5.64
CA THR A 745 5.98 19.52 6.58
C THR A 745 6.16 21.04 6.36
N SER A 746 7.09 21.45 5.49
CA SER A 746 7.30 22.85 5.08
C SER A 746 8.01 22.98 3.71
N PRO A 747 7.82 24.09 2.97
CA PRO A 747 8.48 24.30 1.68
C PRO A 747 10.01 24.39 1.83
N GLY A 748 10.74 23.56 1.09
CA GLY A 748 12.20 23.46 1.20
C GLY A 748 12.71 22.69 2.44
N GLY A 749 11.80 22.14 3.26
CA GLY A 749 12.14 21.28 4.39
C GLY A 749 12.68 19.89 4.00
N PRO A 750 13.09 19.08 4.99
CA PRO A 750 13.46 17.68 4.80
C PRO A 750 12.29 16.85 4.26
N LEU A 751 12.62 15.73 3.64
CA LEU A 751 11.66 14.75 3.12
C LEU A 751 11.37 13.67 4.17
N TYR A 752 10.11 13.35 4.38
CA TYR A 752 9.61 12.29 5.27
C TYR A 752 8.78 11.28 4.47
N THR A 753 8.59 10.09 5.02
CA THR A 753 7.79 8.99 4.44
C THR A 753 6.69 8.61 5.42
N VAL A 754 5.46 8.35 4.96
CA VAL A 754 4.36 7.94 5.87
C VAL A 754 4.72 6.62 6.59
N ASP A 755 4.65 6.61 7.92
CA ASP A 755 5.24 5.53 8.75
C ASP A 755 4.31 4.95 9.85
N GLY A 756 3.04 5.35 9.88
CA GLY A 756 2.06 4.94 10.89
C GLY A 756 2.13 5.75 12.20
N TYR A 757 3.27 6.37 12.52
CA TYR A 757 3.42 7.23 13.70
C TYR A 757 3.20 8.71 13.36
N ASN A 758 3.59 9.12 12.14
CA ASN A 758 3.51 10.50 11.66
C ASN A 758 2.13 10.87 11.09
N ASN A 759 1.36 9.91 10.56
CA ASN A 759 -0.04 10.05 10.15
C ASN A 759 -1.06 9.61 11.22
N ALA A 760 -0.63 9.25 12.44
CA ALA A 760 -1.47 8.63 13.48
C ALA A 760 -2.76 9.39 13.91
N TYR A 761 -2.98 10.62 13.45
CA TYR A 761 -4.17 11.44 13.75
C TYR A 761 -4.83 12.07 12.52
N ALA A 762 -4.39 11.72 11.30
CA ALA A 762 -4.94 12.26 10.05
C ALA A 762 -4.94 11.22 8.93
N ASP A 763 -6.11 11.02 8.32
CA ASP A 763 -6.28 10.22 7.10
C ASP A 763 -5.75 10.99 5.89
N LEU A 764 -5.11 10.30 4.95
CA LEU A 764 -4.59 10.85 3.69
C LEU A 764 -5.39 10.24 2.53
N GLU A 765 -5.95 11.09 1.65
CA GLU A 765 -6.70 10.67 0.47
C GLU A 765 -6.12 11.37 -0.76
N TYR A 766 -5.79 10.61 -1.80
CA TYR A 766 -5.37 11.12 -3.11
C TYR A 766 -6.42 10.77 -4.14
N ILE A 767 -6.95 11.76 -4.85
CA ILE A 767 -7.97 11.57 -5.89
C ILE A 767 -7.38 11.91 -7.25
N LEU A 768 -7.31 10.94 -8.14
CA LEU A 768 -6.94 11.14 -9.53
C LEU A 768 -8.19 11.47 -10.36
N TYR A 769 -8.09 12.54 -11.14
CA TYR A 769 -9.15 12.97 -12.07
C TYR A 769 -8.80 12.66 -13.51
N ASP A 770 -9.83 12.55 -14.35
CA ASP A 770 -9.71 12.44 -15.80
C ASP A 770 -9.33 13.78 -16.45
N THR A 771 -9.03 13.79 -17.75
CA THR A 771 -8.53 14.99 -18.47
C THR A 771 -9.47 16.20 -18.42
N ASP A 772 -10.77 15.97 -18.21
CA ASP A 772 -11.79 17.02 -18.09
C ASP A 772 -11.87 17.62 -16.67
N GLY A 773 -11.16 17.05 -15.69
CA GLY A 773 -11.11 17.53 -14.30
C GLY A 773 -12.38 17.29 -13.47
N THR A 774 -13.35 16.54 -14.00
CA THR A 774 -14.68 16.33 -13.42
C THR A 774 -14.87 14.91 -12.90
N THR A 775 -14.53 13.91 -13.71
CA THR A 775 -14.64 12.48 -13.36
C THR A 775 -13.46 12.05 -12.49
N VAL A 776 -13.75 11.35 -11.38
CA VAL A 776 -12.73 10.67 -10.57
C VAL A 776 -12.39 9.34 -11.23
N LEU A 777 -11.13 9.16 -11.63
CA LEU A 777 -10.62 7.88 -12.15
C LEU A 777 -10.28 6.90 -11.03
N ARG A 778 -9.73 7.39 -9.91
CA ARG A 778 -9.35 6.56 -8.76
C ARG A 778 -9.15 7.36 -7.49
N ARG A 779 -9.31 6.70 -6.34
CA ARG A 779 -8.83 7.18 -5.04
C ARG A 779 -7.76 6.25 -4.49
N PHE A 780 -6.86 6.81 -3.69
CA PHE A 780 -5.86 6.06 -2.94
C PHE A 780 -5.85 6.63 -1.52
N THR A 781 -6.08 5.78 -0.52
CA THR A 781 -6.25 6.23 0.88
C THR A 781 -5.21 5.58 1.78
N ILE A 782 -4.73 6.33 2.76
CA ILE A 782 -3.93 5.84 3.89
C ILE A 782 -4.70 6.23 5.15
N GLY A 783 -5.17 5.26 5.92
CA GLY A 783 -5.82 5.54 7.20
C GLY A 783 -4.82 6.09 8.21
N ALA A 784 -5.31 6.85 9.20
CA ALA A 784 -4.47 7.35 10.27
C ALA A 784 -3.88 6.21 11.11
N GLY A 785 -2.57 5.98 10.97
CA GLY A 785 -1.86 4.87 11.59
C GLY A 785 -1.36 3.81 10.61
N ASP A 786 -1.82 3.84 9.35
CA ASP A 786 -1.40 2.89 8.31
C ASP A 786 -0.10 3.32 7.61
N THR A 787 0.61 2.36 7.04
CA THR A 787 1.88 2.54 6.29
C THR A 787 1.73 2.26 4.79
N ILE A 788 0.53 1.93 4.33
CA ILE A 788 0.26 1.38 2.99
C ILE A 788 -0.96 2.11 2.41
N LEU A 789 -0.96 2.34 1.10
CA LEU A 789 -2.19 2.71 0.38
C LEU A 789 -3.15 1.51 0.37
N SER A 790 -4.43 1.74 0.65
CA SER A 790 -5.48 0.71 0.58
C SER A 790 -5.80 0.29 -0.86
N ASP A 791 -6.22 -0.96 -1.03
CA ASP A 791 -6.40 -1.61 -2.33
C ASP A 791 -7.65 -1.16 -3.15
N GLU A 792 -7.73 0.13 -3.53
CA GLU A 792 -8.39 0.52 -4.79
C GLU A 792 -7.48 0.13 -6.00
N LEU A 793 -6.69 -0.96 -5.88
CA LEU A 793 -5.25 -0.86 -6.08
C LEU A 793 -4.82 -0.57 -7.52
N ASN A 794 -4.17 0.58 -7.70
CA ASN A 794 -3.32 0.93 -8.84
C ASN A 794 -3.95 0.72 -10.22
N LEU A 795 -4.78 1.69 -10.62
CA LEU A 795 -4.99 2.01 -12.02
C LEU A 795 -3.64 2.02 -12.76
N LEU A 796 -3.52 1.18 -13.79
CA LEU A 796 -2.37 1.12 -14.67
C LEU A 796 -2.54 2.18 -15.76
N LEU A 797 -1.63 3.15 -15.76
CA LEU A 797 -1.58 4.22 -16.75
C LEU A 797 -0.75 3.75 -17.94
N GLU A 798 -1.43 3.37 -19.02
CA GLU A 798 -0.83 3.20 -20.35
C GLU A 798 -1.24 4.38 -21.23
N GLU A 799 -0.27 5.07 -21.82
CA GLU A 799 -0.52 6.22 -22.67
C GLU A 799 0.39 6.17 -23.90
N VAL A 800 -0.09 6.73 -25.02
CA VAL A 800 0.63 6.76 -26.31
C VAL A 800 1.30 8.11 -26.61
N GLU A 801 1.10 9.11 -25.75
CA GLU A 801 1.71 10.43 -25.81
C GLU A 801 1.92 11.03 -24.40
N ASN A 802 2.73 12.10 -24.30
CA ASN A 802 3.02 12.75 -23.01
C ASN A 802 1.75 13.29 -22.34
N LYS A 803 1.44 12.81 -21.13
CA LYS A 803 0.23 13.19 -20.40
C LYS A 803 0.54 13.81 -19.05
N LYS A 804 -0.27 14.80 -18.68
CA LYS A 804 -0.27 15.44 -17.37
C LYS A 804 -1.45 14.90 -16.57
N TYR A 805 -1.22 14.53 -15.32
CA TYR A 805 -2.27 14.16 -14.37
C TYR A 805 -2.28 15.13 -13.20
N THR A 806 -3.48 15.47 -12.73
CA THR A 806 -3.68 16.25 -11.51
C THR A 806 -4.32 15.35 -10.45
N PHE A 807 -3.76 15.36 -9.25
CA PHE A 807 -4.27 14.65 -8.09
C PHE A 807 -4.70 15.66 -7.03
N THR A 808 -5.94 15.58 -6.54
CA THR A 808 -6.32 16.30 -5.31
C THR A 808 -5.87 15.48 -4.10
N VAL A 809 -4.99 16.05 -3.29
CA VAL A 809 -4.57 15.48 -2.00
C VAL A 809 -5.42 16.10 -0.90
N LYS A 810 -6.13 15.28 -0.14
CA LYS A 810 -6.81 15.68 1.09
C LYS A 810 -6.11 15.08 2.31
N VAL A 811 -6.09 15.85 3.40
CA VAL A 811 -5.61 15.42 4.70
C VAL A 811 -6.67 15.75 5.74
N THR A 812 -7.20 14.74 6.42
CA THR A 812 -8.42 14.84 7.24
C THR A 812 -8.14 14.40 8.68
N PRO A 813 -8.26 15.28 9.69
CA PRO A 813 -8.10 14.89 11.08
C PRO A 813 -9.16 13.88 11.51
N ILE A 814 -8.76 12.76 12.12
CA ILE A 814 -9.70 11.67 12.45
C ILE A 814 -10.66 12.02 13.60
N HIS A 815 -10.29 13.00 14.42
CA HIS A 815 -11.11 13.49 15.53
C HIS A 815 -11.71 14.87 15.19
N THR A 816 -12.85 15.19 15.78
CA THR A 816 -13.45 16.53 15.70
C THR A 816 -12.74 17.50 16.63
N GLY A 817 -12.30 18.64 16.12
CA GLY A 817 -11.63 19.68 16.89
C GLY A 817 -11.57 21.00 16.13
N THR A 818 -10.56 21.82 16.40
CA THR A 818 -10.37 23.15 15.82
C THR A 818 -9.60 23.15 14.49
N VAL A 819 -8.87 22.08 14.18
CA VAL A 819 -8.20 21.89 12.89
C VAL A 819 -9.17 21.22 11.91
N THR A 820 -9.34 21.83 10.73
CA THR A 820 -10.16 21.27 9.64
C THR A 820 -9.30 20.45 8.68
N ALA A 821 -9.94 19.65 7.83
CA ALA A 821 -9.26 19.03 6.69
C ALA A 821 -8.63 20.09 5.77
N SER A 822 -7.51 19.74 5.14
CA SER A 822 -6.87 20.52 4.07
C SER A 822 -6.96 19.78 2.75
N SER A 823 -6.98 20.52 1.63
CA SER A 823 -7.03 19.98 0.27
C SER A 823 -6.10 20.80 -0.63
N GLU A 824 -5.26 20.16 -1.43
CA GLU A 824 -4.34 20.78 -2.39
C GLU A 824 -4.25 19.93 -3.67
N ASP A 825 -4.24 20.57 -4.83
CA ASP A 825 -4.08 19.89 -6.12
C ASP A 825 -2.61 19.86 -6.52
N ILE A 826 -2.08 18.67 -6.81
CA ILE A 826 -0.70 18.44 -7.24
C ILE A 826 -0.66 17.90 -8.67
N ASP A 827 0.39 18.27 -9.41
CA ASP A 827 0.58 17.91 -10.80
C ASP A 827 1.75 16.94 -11.00
N ALA A 828 1.53 15.88 -11.77
CA ALA A 828 2.56 14.95 -12.22
C ALA A 828 2.54 14.79 -13.75
N ASN A 829 3.68 14.40 -14.33
CA ASN A 829 3.83 14.21 -15.77
C ASN A 829 4.27 12.77 -16.05
N LEU A 830 3.61 12.12 -17.00
CA LEU A 830 3.98 10.83 -17.56
C LEU A 830 4.53 11.04 -18.97
N TYR A 831 5.83 10.79 -19.13
CA TYR A 831 6.56 10.98 -20.38
C TYR A 831 6.62 9.68 -21.17
N VAL A 832 6.01 9.66 -22.37
CA VAL A 832 5.95 8.48 -23.24
C VAL A 832 7.10 8.54 -24.25
N TRP A 833 8.05 7.61 -24.12
CA TRP A 833 9.17 7.48 -25.03
C TRP A 833 8.78 6.60 -26.21
N VAL A 834 8.87 7.14 -27.43
CA VAL A 834 8.42 6.50 -28.67
C VAL A 834 9.62 6.08 -29.54
N PRO A 835 9.51 5.04 -30.39
CA PRO A 835 10.63 4.59 -31.21
C PRO A 835 10.99 5.62 -32.28
N LYS A 836 12.28 5.67 -32.66
CA LYS A 836 12.77 6.49 -33.78
C LYS A 836 13.41 5.63 -34.85
N VAL A 837 12.86 5.60 -36.06
CA VAL A 837 13.38 4.80 -37.18
C VAL A 837 13.94 5.71 -38.26
N THR A 838 15.11 5.37 -38.82
CA THR A 838 15.65 6.01 -40.02
C THR A 838 15.49 5.06 -41.19
N ALA A 839 14.89 5.54 -42.28
CA ALA A 839 14.79 4.85 -43.55
C ALA A 839 15.95 5.26 -44.48
N THR A 840 16.34 4.38 -45.41
CA THR A 840 17.39 4.67 -46.39
C THR A 840 17.02 4.17 -47.79
N ASP A 841 17.17 5.03 -48.80
CA ASP A 841 17.01 4.67 -50.21
C ASP A 841 18.16 3.75 -50.66
N HIS A 842 17.92 2.96 -51.70
CA HIS A 842 18.98 2.15 -52.30
C HIS A 842 18.87 2.04 -53.81
N GLU A 843 20.00 2.20 -54.51
CA GLU A 843 20.09 2.01 -55.94
C GLU A 843 20.71 0.65 -56.26
N ILE A 844 20.01 -0.16 -57.05
CA ILE A 844 20.53 -1.42 -57.62
C ILE A 844 20.43 -1.41 -59.14
N TRP A 845 21.09 -2.36 -59.80
CA TRP A 845 20.81 -2.64 -61.21
C TRP A 845 19.73 -3.72 -61.35
N TRP A 846 18.97 -3.67 -62.45
CA TRP A 846 17.95 -4.69 -62.72
C TRP A 846 18.59 -6.08 -62.84
N GLY A 847 18.15 -7.01 -62.00
CA GLY A 847 18.71 -8.38 -61.88
C GLY A 847 19.72 -8.55 -60.76
N GLU A 848 19.82 -7.58 -59.86
CA GLU A 848 20.50 -7.71 -58.59
C GLU A 848 19.51 -7.86 -57.44
N GLN A 849 19.94 -8.49 -56.35
CA GLN A 849 19.14 -8.66 -55.15
C GLN A 849 19.62 -7.69 -54.05
N THR A 850 18.68 -7.11 -53.32
CA THR A 850 18.95 -6.30 -52.12
C THR A 850 18.26 -6.89 -50.90
N ASP A 851 18.88 -6.69 -49.74
CA ASP A 851 18.22 -6.88 -48.46
C ASP A 851 17.35 -5.64 -48.16
N ILE A 852 16.04 -5.80 -48.03
CA ILE A 852 15.12 -4.69 -47.67
C ILE A 852 15.26 -4.34 -46.18
N THR A 853 15.52 -5.32 -45.31
CA THR A 853 15.54 -5.10 -43.84
C THR A 853 16.66 -4.15 -43.43
N GLN A 854 17.80 -4.20 -44.12
CA GLN A 854 18.92 -3.28 -43.96
C GLN A 854 18.61 -1.82 -44.39
N ARG A 855 17.39 -1.50 -44.82
CA ARG A 855 16.97 -0.12 -45.14
C ARG A 855 16.29 0.58 -43.97
N MET A 856 15.94 -0.15 -42.91
CA MET A 856 15.19 0.32 -41.74
C MET A 856 16.08 0.21 -40.50
N ILE A 857 16.42 1.32 -39.86
CA ILE A 857 17.33 1.35 -38.71
C ILE A 857 16.61 1.95 -37.50
N LEU A 858 16.46 1.18 -36.42
CA LEU A 858 15.99 1.67 -35.13
C LEU A 858 17.11 2.44 -34.42
N ASN A 859 16.87 3.71 -34.11
CA ASN A 859 17.81 4.61 -33.41
C ASN A 859 17.49 4.70 -31.91
N GLY A 860 16.92 3.65 -31.33
CA GLY A 860 16.35 3.65 -29.99
C GLY A 860 15.01 4.40 -29.90
N PHE A 861 14.74 4.94 -28.71
CA PHE A 861 13.51 5.65 -28.36
C PHE A 861 13.82 7.11 -28.01
N VAL A 862 12.86 8.00 -28.23
CA VAL A 862 12.97 9.45 -28.03
C VAL A 862 11.72 10.02 -27.37
N ASN A 863 11.85 11.17 -26.72
CA ASN A 863 10.75 12.02 -26.28
C ASN A 863 10.97 13.45 -26.83
N PRO A 864 9.93 14.17 -27.27
CA PRO A 864 10.08 15.55 -27.76
C PRO A 864 10.26 16.60 -26.64
N ASP A 865 9.91 16.30 -25.39
CA ASP A 865 10.07 17.23 -24.26
C ASP A 865 11.49 17.11 -23.67
N PRO A 866 12.30 18.20 -23.62
CA PRO A 866 13.63 18.19 -22.99
C PRO A 866 13.60 17.97 -21.47
N SER A 867 12.42 18.04 -20.85
CA SER A 867 12.16 17.77 -19.43
C SER A 867 11.87 16.29 -19.14
N ALA A 868 11.76 15.46 -20.19
CA ALA A 868 11.31 14.08 -20.06
C ALA A 868 12.25 13.21 -19.22
N VAL A 869 11.69 12.62 -18.15
CA VAL A 869 12.38 11.62 -17.34
C VAL A 869 12.55 10.34 -18.17
N THR A 870 13.76 9.77 -18.18
CA THR A 870 14.04 8.49 -18.85
C THR A 870 13.35 7.33 -18.11
N PRO A 871 12.75 6.34 -18.81
CA PRO A 871 12.14 5.21 -18.15
C PRO A 871 13.15 4.38 -17.35
N LEU A 872 12.72 3.85 -16.21
CA LEU A 872 13.51 2.90 -15.40
C LEU A 872 13.22 1.43 -15.76
N THR A 873 12.27 1.20 -16.67
CA THR A 873 11.88 -0.10 -17.22
C THR A 873 12.88 -0.58 -18.29
N LEU A 874 12.81 -1.87 -18.63
CA LEU A 874 13.55 -2.40 -19.77
C LEU A 874 13.00 -1.84 -21.08
N VAL A 875 13.89 -1.49 -22.01
CA VAL A 875 13.52 -1.06 -23.37
C VAL A 875 12.77 -2.21 -24.07
N PRO A 876 11.56 -1.99 -24.61
CA PRO A 876 10.79 -3.05 -25.26
C PRO A 876 11.44 -3.51 -26.57
N ALA A 877 11.25 -4.79 -26.90
CA ALA A 877 11.74 -5.36 -28.15
C ALA A 877 10.87 -4.92 -29.34
N VAL A 878 11.51 -4.42 -30.39
CA VAL A 878 10.85 -3.83 -31.56
C VAL A 878 11.13 -4.69 -32.80
N THR A 879 10.08 -4.94 -33.59
CA THR A 879 10.17 -5.55 -34.92
C THR A 879 9.84 -4.48 -35.97
N LEU A 880 10.63 -4.42 -37.05
CA LEU A 880 10.40 -3.53 -38.20
C LEU A 880 10.07 -4.37 -39.43
N GLU A 881 8.95 -4.08 -40.10
CA GLU A 881 8.52 -4.79 -41.31
C GLU A 881 8.33 -3.83 -42.50
N PRO A 882 8.81 -4.17 -43.71
CA PRO A 882 8.61 -3.34 -44.89
C PRO A 882 7.27 -3.62 -45.56
N GLN A 883 6.35 -2.66 -45.51
CA GLN A 883 5.10 -2.72 -46.26
C GLN A 883 5.33 -2.22 -47.69
N PHE A 884 5.18 -3.09 -48.68
CA PHE A 884 5.19 -2.71 -50.10
C PHE A 884 4.01 -1.81 -50.45
N ILE A 885 4.26 -0.74 -51.20
CA ILE A 885 3.26 0.24 -51.64
C ILE A 885 3.05 0.18 -53.15
N ALA A 886 4.11 0.37 -53.93
CA ALA A 886 4.05 0.34 -55.40
C ALA A 886 5.39 -0.14 -56.01
N GLY A 887 5.35 -0.56 -57.28
CA GLY A 887 6.51 -1.02 -58.04
C GLY A 887 6.46 -2.50 -58.39
N SER A 888 7.55 -3.22 -58.17
CA SER A 888 7.69 -4.66 -58.49
C SER A 888 7.16 -5.52 -57.36
N THR A 889 6.36 -6.56 -57.66
CA THR A 889 5.85 -7.50 -56.66
C THR A 889 6.98 -8.11 -55.82
N VAL A 890 6.83 -8.08 -54.49
CA VAL A 890 7.84 -8.61 -53.56
C VAL A 890 7.92 -10.13 -53.68
N ASN A 891 9.03 -10.62 -54.20
CA ASN A 891 9.28 -12.04 -54.43
C ASN A 891 9.85 -12.77 -53.20
N SER A 892 10.54 -12.05 -52.31
CA SER A 892 11.09 -12.58 -51.06
C SER A 892 11.52 -11.43 -50.12
N ILE A 893 11.56 -11.71 -48.81
CA ILE A 893 12.12 -10.87 -47.75
C ILE A 893 13.03 -11.78 -46.92
N PRO A 894 14.26 -11.37 -46.55
CA PRO A 894 14.88 -10.07 -46.80
C PRO A 894 15.29 -9.81 -48.26
N ALA A 895 15.60 -10.85 -49.05
CA ALA A 895 16.24 -10.72 -50.35
C ALA A 895 15.24 -10.47 -51.50
N TYR A 896 15.27 -9.29 -52.10
CA TYR A 896 14.30 -8.80 -53.09
C TYR A 896 14.95 -8.45 -54.44
N GLU A 897 14.30 -8.80 -55.55
CA GLU A 897 14.80 -8.60 -56.93
C GLU A 897 13.79 -7.86 -57.83
N PRO A 898 13.66 -6.52 -57.72
CA PRO A 898 12.72 -5.73 -58.51
C PRO A 898 13.16 -5.54 -59.98
N GLU A 899 12.17 -5.29 -60.84
CA GLU A 899 12.36 -4.84 -62.22
C GLU A 899 12.17 -3.32 -62.39
N PHE A 900 11.32 -2.71 -61.57
CA PHE A 900 10.99 -1.29 -61.58
C PHE A 900 11.20 -0.69 -60.19
N ASP A 901 11.41 0.63 -60.13
CA ASP A 901 11.50 1.38 -58.87
C ASP A 901 10.32 1.02 -57.95
N SER A 902 10.62 0.77 -56.68
CA SER A 902 9.65 0.19 -55.74
C SER A 902 9.69 0.87 -54.38
N THR A 903 8.53 1.29 -53.90
CA THR A 903 8.35 2.12 -52.70
C THR A 903 7.77 1.33 -51.53
N PHE A 904 8.24 1.66 -50.33
CA PHE A 904 7.92 0.94 -49.10
C PHE A 904 7.57 1.90 -47.96
N LYS A 905 6.51 1.58 -47.20
CA LYS A 905 6.36 2.05 -45.82
C LYS A 905 7.07 1.09 -44.87
N ILE A 906 7.30 1.57 -43.65
CA ILE A 906 7.83 0.80 -42.53
C ILE A 906 6.68 0.66 -41.55
N LYS A 907 6.34 -0.58 -41.19
CA LYS A 907 5.52 -0.89 -40.02
C LYS A 907 6.42 -1.15 -38.82
N LEU A 908 5.99 -0.72 -37.64
CA LEU A 908 6.68 -0.97 -36.38
C LEU A 908 5.76 -1.73 -35.43
N PHE A 909 6.24 -2.86 -34.94
CA PHE A 909 5.52 -3.70 -33.97
C PHE A 909 6.29 -3.79 -32.65
N ILE A 910 5.56 -3.80 -31.55
CA ILE A 910 6.06 -4.18 -30.22
C ILE A 910 5.19 -5.36 -29.76
N GLY A 911 5.80 -6.52 -29.51
CA GLY A 911 5.05 -7.76 -29.36
C GLY A 911 4.30 -8.12 -30.65
N SER A 912 2.97 -8.16 -30.59
CA SER A 912 2.08 -8.36 -31.74
C SER A 912 1.56 -7.06 -32.36
N ASP A 913 1.74 -5.92 -31.68
CA ASP A 913 0.83 -4.78 -31.82
C ASP A 913 1.52 -3.62 -32.55
N GLU A 914 0.79 -2.95 -33.45
CA GLU A 914 1.36 -1.99 -34.39
C GLU A 914 1.37 -0.56 -33.85
N TYR A 915 2.57 -0.02 -33.61
CA TYR A 915 2.79 1.35 -33.11
C TYR A 915 3.34 2.31 -34.19
N THR A 916 3.15 1.99 -35.47
CA THR A 916 3.62 2.78 -36.62
C THR A 916 3.19 4.26 -36.56
N SER A 917 1.94 4.53 -36.15
CA SER A 917 1.38 5.89 -36.02
C SER A 917 2.08 6.78 -34.98
N HIS A 918 2.67 6.17 -33.94
CA HIS A 918 3.36 6.87 -32.85
C HIS A 918 4.88 6.88 -33.03
N THR A 919 5.39 6.28 -34.11
CA THR A 919 6.83 6.14 -34.37
C THR A 919 7.38 7.37 -35.08
N VAL A 920 8.51 7.92 -34.60
CA VAL A 920 9.23 8.99 -35.28
C VAL A 920 10.03 8.41 -36.44
N ILE A 921 9.41 8.32 -37.61
CA ILE A 921 10.05 7.83 -38.83
C ILE A 921 10.72 9.01 -39.55
N VAL A 922 12.04 8.92 -39.73
CA VAL A 922 12.82 9.79 -40.60
C VAL A 922 12.90 9.12 -41.98
N PRO A 923 12.16 9.60 -43.00
CA PRO A 923 12.18 8.99 -44.32
C PRO A 923 13.51 9.22 -45.03
N ALA A 924 13.78 8.38 -46.04
CA ALA A 924 14.91 8.56 -46.93
C ALA A 924 14.69 9.79 -47.83
N VAL A 925 15.69 10.67 -47.92
CA VAL A 925 15.51 12.00 -48.54
C VAL A 925 16.03 12.02 -49.98
N SER A 926 15.18 11.67 -50.95
CA SER A 926 15.43 11.90 -52.38
C SER A 926 14.20 12.42 -53.16
N GLY A 927 13.42 13.29 -52.54
CA GLY A 927 12.26 13.98 -53.12
C GLY A 927 11.56 14.85 -52.07
N GLN A 928 10.69 15.78 -52.47
CA GLN A 928 9.85 16.52 -51.51
C GLN A 928 8.57 15.75 -51.21
N GLY A 929 8.35 15.40 -49.95
CA GLY A 929 7.04 15.21 -49.34
C GLY A 929 6.13 14.16 -49.98
N HIS A 930 6.27 12.91 -49.56
CA HIS A 930 5.26 11.87 -49.77
C HIS A 930 4.91 11.24 -48.42
N ASP A 931 3.67 11.43 -47.96
CA ASP A 931 3.12 10.72 -46.80
C ASP A 931 2.80 9.24 -47.15
N ASP A 932 3.03 8.85 -48.41
CA ASP A 932 2.67 7.57 -49.02
C ASP A 932 3.75 6.49 -48.90
N TYR A 933 5.02 6.82 -48.64
CA TYR A 933 6.12 5.86 -48.47
C TYR A 933 7.32 6.46 -47.71
N HIS A 934 8.19 5.61 -47.17
CA HIS A 934 9.32 6.02 -46.31
C HIS A 934 10.70 5.84 -46.98
N PHE A 935 10.83 4.91 -47.94
CA PHE A 935 12.03 4.75 -48.78
C PHE A 935 11.73 4.08 -50.13
N THR A 936 12.68 4.16 -51.05
CA THR A 936 12.62 3.62 -52.41
C THR A 936 13.80 2.70 -52.71
N ILE A 937 13.52 1.58 -53.39
CA ILE A 937 14.53 0.78 -54.10
C ILE A 937 14.50 1.19 -55.57
N PHE A 938 15.52 1.94 -56.02
CA PHE A 938 15.66 2.41 -57.39
C PHE A 938 16.37 1.35 -58.26
N VAL A 939 15.87 1.13 -59.49
CA VAL A 939 16.30 0.05 -60.38
C VAL A 939 16.89 0.60 -61.67
N LYS A 940 18.22 0.73 -61.68
CA LYS A 940 18.98 1.13 -62.87
C LYS A 940 18.93 0.04 -63.93
N LYS A 941 18.40 0.38 -65.11
CA LYS A 941 18.42 -0.52 -66.27
C LYS A 941 19.58 -0.20 -67.20
N ALA A 942 20.27 -1.24 -67.66
CA ALA A 942 21.43 -1.14 -68.50
C ALA A 942 21.07 -0.87 -69.98
N ALA A 943 22.09 -0.69 -70.82
CA ALA A 943 21.92 -0.44 -72.26
C ALA A 943 22.97 -1.16 -73.13
N LEU A 944 22.59 -1.37 -74.39
CA LEU A 944 23.38 -2.07 -75.41
C LEU A 944 23.30 -1.29 -76.74
N THR A 945 24.42 -0.78 -77.23
CA THR A 945 24.51 -0.04 -78.50
C THR A 945 25.12 -0.91 -79.59
N ILE A 946 24.39 -1.14 -80.68
CA ILE A 946 24.93 -1.76 -81.90
C ILE A 946 25.27 -0.65 -82.89
N GLU A 947 26.52 -0.59 -83.35
CA GLU A 947 27.02 0.34 -84.36
C GLU A 947 27.44 -0.42 -85.63
N LYS A 948 27.01 0.06 -86.80
CA LYS A 948 27.33 -0.50 -88.10
C LYS A 948 28.38 0.34 -88.83
N LYS A 949 29.46 -0.31 -89.24
CA LYS A 949 30.54 0.28 -90.05
C LYS A 949 30.85 -0.57 -91.28
N LEU A 950 31.54 0.04 -92.24
CA LEU A 950 32.19 -0.66 -93.36
C LEU A 950 33.70 -0.59 -93.23
N LYS A 951 34.39 -1.67 -93.60
CA LYS A 951 35.84 -1.69 -93.77
C LYS A 951 36.22 -0.69 -94.86
N ALA A 952 37.23 0.14 -94.59
CA ALA A 952 37.73 1.14 -95.53
C ALA A 952 37.96 0.53 -96.93
N GLY A 953 37.43 1.18 -97.97
CA GLY A 953 37.43 0.68 -99.35
C GLY A 953 36.17 -0.13 -99.76
N SER A 954 35.24 -0.41 -98.84
CA SER A 954 33.93 -0.99 -99.18
C SER A 954 32.88 0.09 -99.45
N VAL A 955 31.91 -0.19 -100.33
CA VAL A 955 30.79 0.70 -100.66
C VAL A 955 29.48 0.18 -100.04
N LEU A 956 28.62 1.09 -99.58
CA LEU A 956 27.27 0.80 -99.13
C LEU A 956 26.31 0.82 -100.34
N ASP A 957 25.51 -0.23 -100.51
CA ASP A 957 24.45 -0.28 -101.52
C ASP A 957 23.26 0.59 -101.10
N GLU A 958 22.63 1.25 -102.08
CA GLU A 958 21.48 2.12 -101.84
C GLU A 958 20.31 1.34 -101.19
N ASN A 959 19.72 1.91 -100.13
CA ASN A 959 18.68 1.31 -99.29
C ASN A 959 19.07 0.03 -98.49
N GLN A 960 20.34 -0.41 -98.50
CA GLN A 960 20.78 -1.56 -97.71
C GLN A 960 20.47 -1.38 -96.21
N SER A 961 19.99 -2.45 -95.58
CA SER A 961 19.78 -2.56 -94.13
C SER A 961 20.51 -3.78 -93.57
N PHE A 962 20.89 -3.72 -92.30
CA PHE A 962 21.50 -4.81 -91.55
C PHE A 962 20.58 -5.19 -90.40
N LEU A 963 20.24 -6.47 -90.28
CA LEU A 963 19.44 -7.01 -89.18
C LEU A 963 20.36 -7.71 -88.17
N PHE A 964 20.12 -7.45 -86.90
CA PHE A 964 20.80 -8.12 -85.79
C PHE A 964 19.80 -8.87 -84.93
N LEU A 965 20.13 -10.09 -84.54
CA LEU A 965 19.43 -10.84 -83.51
C LEU A 965 20.17 -10.67 -82.19
N VAL A 966 19.45 -10.21 -81.16
CA VAL A 966 19.95 -9.99 -79.80
C VAL A 966 19.18 -10.91 -78.88
N GLU A 967 19.85 -11.90 -78.30
CA GLU A 967 19.29 -12.86 -77.34
C GLU A 967 19.90 -12.61 -75.96
N GLY A 968 19.09 -12.43 -74.91
CA GLY A 968 19.58 -12.22 -73.54
C GLY A 968 18.49 -12.36 -72.46
N PRO A 969 18.78 -12.04 -71.19
CA PRO A 969 17.88 -12.26 -70.06
C PRO A 969 16.52 -11.58 -70.15
N THR A 970 16.41 -10.47 -70.89
CA THR A 970 15.14 -9.75 -71.12
C THR A 970 14.37 -10.21 -72.36
N GLY A 971 14.83 -11.26 -73.04
CA GLY A 971 14.18 -11.84 -74.21
C GLY A 971 15.03 -11.74 -75.49
N THR A 972 14.36 -11.83 -76.64
CA THR A 972 15.00 -11.81 -77.96
C THR A 972 14.46 -10.66 -78.81
N TYR A 973 15.37 -9.84 -79.33
CA TYR A 973 15.06 -8.66 -80.14
C TYR A 973 15.65 -8.79 -81.54
N GLN A 974 14.96 -8.23 -82.53
CA GLN A 974 15.54 -7.96 -83.85
C GLN A 974 15.75 -6.46 -84.00
N VAL A 975 16.97 -6.05 -84.37
CA VAL A 975 17.35 -4.64 -84.54
C VAL A 975 17.74 -4.38 -85.99
N ALA A 976 17.01 -3.51 -86.67
CA ALA A 976 17.35 -3.04 -88.01
C ALA A 976 18.19 -1.75 -87.93
N ILE A 977 19.35 -1.74 -88.59
CA ILE A 977 20.14 -0.54 -88.89
C ILE A 977 20.12 -0.33 -90.41
N GLN A 978 19.48 0.76 -90.86
CA GLN A 978 19.50 1.15 -92.27
C GLN A 978 20.81 1.91 -92.56
N GLY A 979 21.53 1.50 -93.61
CA GLY A 979 22.83 2.07 -93.97
C GLY A 979 23.90 1.87 -92.90
N LEU A 980 24.59 2.96 -92.54
CA LEU A 980 25.57 3.02 -91.45
C LEU A 980 25.07 3.95 -90.35
N GLY A 981 25.40 3.63 -89.10
CA GLY A 981 24.89 4.34 -87.93
C GLY A 981 24.81 3.41 -86.72
N SER A 982 24.06 3.79 -85.69
CA SER A 982 23.88 2.98 -84.49
C SER A 982 22.44 2.94 -83.99
N LYS A 983 22.12 1.90 -83.22
CA LYS A 983 20.90 1.76 -82.43
C LYS A 983 21.27 1.38 -81.00
N LYS A 984 20.73 2.13 -80.04
CA LYS A 984 20.85 1.83 -78.61
C LYS A 984 19.56 1.18 -78.13
N ILE A 985 19.69 0.01 -77.52
CA ILE A 985 18.66 -0.68 -76.76
C ILE A 985 18.84 -0.22 -75.31
N THR A 986 17.80 0.33 -74.70
CA THR A 986 17.77 0.77 -73.30
C THR A 986 16.75 -0.06 -72.54
N GLY A 987 16.92 -0.19 -71.22
CA GLY A 987 15.98 -0.97 -70.41
C GLY A 987 16.36 -2.44 -70.37
N LEU A 988 17.64 -2.76 -70.16
CA LEU A 988 18.15 -4.13 -70.10
C LEU A 988 18.46 -4.58 -68.66
N LYS A 989 18.19 -5.85 -68.37
CA LYS A 989 18.62 -6.57 -67.16
C LYS A 989 20.12 -6.90 -67.28
N LEU A 990 20.84 -6.99 -66.16
CA LEU A 990 22.22 -7.50 -66.16
C LEU A 990 22.27 -8.97 -66.62
N GLY A 991 23.41 -9.38 -67.18
CA GLY A 991 23.68 -10.73 -67.67
C GLY A 991 24.20 -10.78 -69.11
N ASP A 992 24.17 -11.98 -69.71
CA ASP A 992 24.86 -12.26 -70.98
C ASP A 992 23.95 -12.06 -72.20
N TYR A 993 24.35 -11.15 -73.08
CA TYR A 993 23.68 -10.86 -74.35
C TYR A 993 24.49 -11.37 -75.53
N LYS A 994 23.90 -12.28 -76.30
CA LYS A 994 24.39 -12.78 -77.58
C LYS A 994 23.87 -11.86 -78.68
N VAL A 995 24.78 -11.21 -79.40
CA VAL A 995 24.46 -10.34 -80.55
C VAL A 995 25.04 -10.97 -81.80
N THR A 996 24.19 -11.27 -82.79
CA THR A 996 24.57 -11.84 -84.09
C THR A 996 23.99 -11.01 -85.23
N GLU A 997 24.73 -10.87 -86.33
CA GLU A 997 24.17 -10.29 -87.55
C GLU A 997 23.48 -11.39 -88.37
N ILE A 998 22.29 -11.09 -88.92
CA ILE A 998 21.56 -12.01 -89.79
C ILE A 998 22.18 -11.94 -91.19
N THR A 999 23.30 -12.64 -91.39
CA THR A 999 24.09 -12.65 -92.63
C THR A 999 23.32 -13.14 -93.86
N SER A 1000 22.23 -13.88 -93.68
CA SER A 1000 21.29 -14.22 -94.77
C SER A 1000 20.50 -13.03 -95.30
N TRP A 1001 20.31 -11.97 -94.49
CA TRP A 1001 19.74 -10.68 -94.92
C TRP A 1001 20.82 -9.81 -95.57
N SER A 1002 21.98 -9.69 -94.94
CA SER A 1002 23.13 -8.89 -95.41
C SER A 1002 24.07 -9.66 -96.36
N PHE A 1003 23.58 -10.64 -97.12
CA PHE A 1003 24.31 -11.69 -97.89
C PHE A 1003 25.41 -11.25 -98.89
N ARG A 1004 25.65 -9.95 -99.03
CA ARG A 1004 26.69 -9.31 -99.85
C ARG A 1004 27.90 -8.84 -99.03
N TYR A 1005 27.79 -8.91 -97.71
CA TYR A 1005 28.65 -8.22 -96.75
C TYR A 1005 29.13 -9.20 -95.68
N ASP A 1006 30.33 -9.73 -95.84
CA ASP A 1006 30.96 -10.55 -94.81
C ASP A 1006 31.41 -9.67 -93.62
N ILE A 1007 31.30 -10.20 -92.40
CA ILE A 1007 31.77 -9.51 -91.20
C ILE A 1007 33.30 -9.54 -91.20
N ASP A 1008 33.93 -8.37 -91.17
CA ASP A 1008 35.38 -8.20 -91.21
C ASP A 1008 35.98 -8.09 -89.80
N SER A 1009 35.27 -7.42 -88.88
CA SER A 1009 35.60 -7.38 -87.45
C SER A 1009 34.41 -6.94 -86.59
N ILE A 1010 34.41 -7.35 -85.32
CA ILE A 1010 33.49 -6.89 -84.29
C ILE A 1010 34.34 -6.44 -83.09
N SER A 1011 34.29 -5.14 -82.74
CA SER A 1011 34.92 -4.60 -81.53
C SER A 1011 33.87 -4.28 -80.46
N ILE A 1012 34.31 -4.26 -79.19
CA ILE A 1012 33.43 -4.11 -78.02
C ILE A 1012 34.02 -3.04 -77.10
N GLU A 1013 33.18 -2.08 -76.70
CA GLU A 1013 33.50 -0.96 -75.81
C GLU A 1013 32.52 -0.99 -74.62
N PRO A 1014 32.96 -1.08 -73.34
CA PRO A 1014 34.32 -1.36 -72.90
C PRO A 1014 34.74 -2.81 -73.21
N ALA A 1015 36.04 -3.03 -73.45
CA ALA A 1015 36.55 -4.36 -73.80
C ALA A 1015 36.34 -5.43 -72.72
N ALA A 1016 36.17 -5.02 -71.46
CA ALA A 1016 35.85 -5.89 -70.33
C ALA A 1016 34.48 -6.60 -70.46
N ALA A 1017 33.57 -6.08 -71.28
CA ALA A 1017 32.27 -6.71 -71.53
C ALA A 1017 32.36 -7.96 -72.42
N TYR A 1018 33.50 -8.27 -73.05
CA TYR A 1018 33.63 -9.44 -73.93
C TYR A 1018 33.73 -10.75 -73.12
N LYS A 1019 32.79 -11.68 -73.37
CA LYS A 1019 32.90 -13.08 -72.90
C LYS A 1019 33.36 -14.04 -73.97
N SER A 1020 32.65 -14.12 -75.11
CA SER A 1020 32.94 -15.15 -76.11
C SER A 1020 32.51 -14.79 -77.53
N THR A 1021 32.92 -15.61 -78.50
CA THR A 1021 32.58 -15.46 -79.93
C THR A 1021 31.62 -16.56 -80.35
N VAL A 1022 30.62 -16.18 -81.14
CA VAL A 1022 29.64 -17.09 -81.77
C VAL A 1022 29.71 -16.92 -83.30
N PRO A 1023 29.16 -17.84 -84.10
CA PRO A 1023 28.94 -17.61 -85.52
C PRO A 1023 28.23 -16.27 -85.74
N ASP A 1024 28.77 -15.48 -86.68
CA ASP A 1024 28.28 -14.16 -87.07
C ASP A 1024 28.05 -13.14 -85.93
N GLY A 1025 28.75 -13.29 -84.78
CA GLY A 1025 28.50 -12.45 -83.61
C GLY A 1025 29.43 -12.59 -82.41
N LYS A 1026 28.98 -12.06 -81.27
CA LYS A 1026 29.67 -12.03 -79.97
C LYS A 1026 28.68 -12.25 -78.83
N ILE A 1027 29.17 -12.78 -77.71
CA ILE A 1027 28.47 -12.71 -76.42
C ILE A 1027 29.20 -11.68 -75.55
N VAL A 1028 28.43 -10.73 -75.03
CA VAL A 1028 28.88 -9.74 -74.06
C VAL A 1028 28.17 -9.90 -72.73
N GLU A 1029 28.87 -9.63 -71.64
CA GLU A 1029 28.29 -9.49 -70.31
C GLU A 1029 27.95 -8.02 -70.05
N ILE A 1030 26.69 -7.76 -69.71
CA ILE A 1030 26.23 -6.47 -69.20
C ILE A 1030 26.21 -6.57 -67.67
N SER A 1031 27.00 -5.75 -66.99
CA SER A 1031 27.24 -5.82 -65.54
C SER A 1031 27.31 -4.43 -64.89
N LYS A 1032 27.35 -4.35 -63.55
CA LYS A 1032 27.53 -3.08 -62.80
C LYS A 1032 28.71 -2.21 -63.31
N VAL A 1033 29.75 -2.83 -63.87
CA VAL A 1033 30.97 -2.17 -64.38
C VAL A 1033 30.93 -1.96 -65.90
N SER A 1034 30.06 -2.68 -66.61
CA SER A 1034 29.87 -2.62 -68.06
C SER A 1034 28.37 -2.53 -68.37
N HIS A 1035 27.76 -1.41 -67.98
CA HIS A 1035 26.30 -1.21 -68.00
C HIS A 1035 25.79 -0.44 -69.24
N ASP A 1036 26.69 0.06 -70.09
CA ASP A 1036 26.37 0.68 -71.38
C ASP A 1036 27.37 0.14 -72.41
N VAL A 1037 27.08 -1.07 -72.90
CA VAL A 1037 28.01 -1.82 -73.76
C VAL A 1037 27.75 -1.48 -75.22
N LYS A 1038 28.82 -1.33 -76.01
CA LYS A 1038 28.74 -0.99 -77.42
C LYS A 1038 29.49 -1.99 -78.28
N LEU A 1039 28.79 -2.61 -79.24
CA LEU A 1039 29.35 -3.50 -80.25
C LEU A 1039 29.41 -2.80 -81.60
N ILE A 1040 30.56 -2.85 -82.26
CA ILE A 1040 30.80 -2.21 -83.55
C ILE A 1040 31.05 -3.28 -84.61
N PHE A 1041 30.03 -3.58 -85.41
CA PHE A 1041 30.09 -4.57 -86.49
C PHE A 1041 30.58 -3.91 -87.78
N THR A 1042 31.83 -4.19 -88.15
CA THR A 1042 32.46 -3.68 -89.38
C THR A 1042 32.42 -4.77 -90.44
N ASN A 1043 31.67 -4.56 -91.54
CA ASN A 1043 31.61 -5.52 -92.66
C ASN A 1043 32.42 -5.06 -93.87
N ARG A 1044 32.71 -5.99 -94.76
CA ARG A 1044 33.32 -5.77 -96.07
C ARG A 1044 32.37 -6.27 -97.15
N LYS A 1045 32.17 -5.51 -98.22
CA LYS A 1045 31.38 -5.97 -99.37
C LYS A 1045 32.16 -7.03 -100.16
N THR A 1046 31.50 -8.12 -100.53
CA THR A 1046 32.09 -9.27 -101.24
C THR A 1046 31.25 -9.81 -102.41
N SER A 1047 30.04 -9.26 -102.67
CA SER A 1047 29.22 -9.61 -103.85
C SER A 1047 28.44 -8.43 -104.44
N ASP A 1048 28.75 -8.06 -105.69
CA ASP A 1048 28.14 -6.94 -106.44
C ASP A 1048 26.94 -7.36 -107.33
N LYS A 1049 25.89 -7.92 -106.73
CA LYS A 1049 24.63 -8.24 -107.44
C LYS A 1049 23.64 -7.07 -107.36
N TRP A 1050 22.55 -7.08 -108.13
CA TRP A 1050 21.51 -6.02 -108.06
C TRP A 1050 20.51 -6.26 -106.92
N LEU A 1051 20.00 -5.20 -106.28
CA LEU A 1051 18.84 -5.26 -105.36
C LEU A 1051 17.56 -4.92 -106.13
N SER A 1052 16.43 -5.48 -105.71
CA SER A 1052 15.10 -4.92 -105.99
C SER A 1052 14.70 -3.94 -104.87
N GLY A 1053 13.79 -3.01 -105.16
CA GLY A 1053 13.39 -1.93 -104.24
C GLY A 1053 12.71 -2.37 -102.92
N GLU A 1054 12.47 -3.66 -102.73
CA GLU A 1054 11.85 -4.26 -101.55
C GLU A 1054 12.87 -4.65 -100.46
N SER A 1055 14.17 -4.37 -100.70
CA SER A 1055 15.30 -4.87 -99.89
C SER A 1055 15.64 -4.04 -98.65
N TYR A 1056 14.65 -3.43 -97.99
CA TYR A 1056 14.87 -2.60 -96.80
C TYR A 1056 13.96 -3.01 -95.63
N ALA A 1057 14.52 -3.05 -94.43
CA ALA A 1057 13.80 -3.23 -93.18
C ALA A 1057 13.88 -1.98 -92.31
N VAL A 1058 12.75 -1.59 -91.73
CA VAL A 1058 12.63 -0.52 -90.73
C VAL A 1058 12.08 -1.09 -89.43
N ASN A 1059 12.53 -0.57 -88.29
CA ASN A 1059 11.95 -0.92 -87.00
C ASN A 1059 10.55 -0.28 -86.91
N LEU A 1060 9.50 -1.10 -86.76
CA LEU A 1060 8.11 -0.62 -86.75
C LEU A 1060 7.68 0.03 -85.42
N GLN A 1061 8.39 -0.25 -84.32
CA GLN A 1061 8.30 0.55 -83.10
C GLN A 1061 9.23 1.77 -83.25
N GLY A 1062 8.65 2.96 -83.30
CA GLY A 1062 9.38 4.22 -83.52
C GLY A 1062 8.62 5.29 -84.31
N GLN A 1063 7.45 4.98 -84.87
CA GLN A 1063 6.45 5.96 -85.30
C GLN A 1063 5.22 5.86 -84.40
N SER A 1064 4.56 6.99 -84.15
CA SER A 1064 3.45 7.11 -83.20
C SER A 1064 2.18 6.40 -83.68
N GLN A 1065 1.69 5.44 -82.89
CA GLN A 1065 0.26 5.15 -82.84
C GLN A 1065 -0.37 5.98 -81.71
N GLU A 1066 -0.91 7.15 -82.07
CA GLU A 1066 -2.06 7.65 -81.32
C GLU A 1066 -3.26 6.73 -81.61
N ASN A 1067 -4.12 6.54 -80.61
CA ASN A 1067 -5.47 5.96 -80.74
C ASN A 1067 -5.58 4.53 -81.34
N GLY A 1068 -5.32 3.54 -80.49
CA GLY A 1068 -6.46 3.03 -79.72
C GLY A 1068 -6.92 1.58 -79.93
N THR A 1069 -6.86 0.81 -78.86
CA THR A 1069 -7.96 -0.08 -78.44
C THR A 1069 -7.96 -0.14 -76.92
N LEU A 1070 -8.75 0.71 -76.28
CA LEU A 1070 -9.03 0.65 -74.84
C LEU A 1070 -10.00 -0.51 -74.55
N ARG A 1071 -9.63 -1.35 -73.59
CA ARG A 1071 -10.47 -2.33 -72.88
C ARG A 1071 -9.65 -2.85 -71.69
N ARG A 1072 -10.10 -2.78 -70.44
CA ARG A 1072 -11.34 -2.17 -69.91
C ARG A 1072 -11.01 -1.81 -68.46
N GLU A 1073 -10.89 -0.52 -68.18
CA GLU A 1073 -11.05 -0.02 -66.82
C GLU A 1073 -12.56 0.01 -66.53
N GLU A 1074 -12.94 -0.43 -65.34
CA GLU A 1074 -14.26 -0.17 -64.77
C GLU A 1074 -14.01 0.78 -63.61
N GLU A 1075 -14.23 2.07 -63.87
CA GLU A 1075 -14.55 3.04 -62.83
C GLU A 1075 -15.96 2.68 -62.34
N ASP A 1076 -16.06 2.16 -61.12
CA ASP A 1076 -17.24 2.38 -60.28
C ASP A 1076 -16.97 3.65 -59.44
N GLU A 1077 -18.01 4.44 -59.19
CA GLU A 1077 -17.93 5.76 -58.53
C GLU A 1077 -17.81 5.65 -56.99
N GLU A 1078 -17.60 6.79 -56.31
CA GLU A 1078 -17.35 6.94 -54.86
C GLU A 1078 -18.44 6.36 -53.92
#